data_AF-D3HTM9-F1
#
_entry.id   AF-D3HTM9-F1
#
_cell.length_a   1.000
_cell.length_b   1.000
_cell.length_c   1.000
_cell.angle_alpha   90.00
_cell.angle_beta   90.00
_cell.angle_gamma   90.00
#
_symmetry.space_group_name_H-M   'P 1'
#
loop_
_entity.id
_entity.type
_entity.pdbx_description
1 polymer ?
#
loop_
_entity_poly.entity_id
_entity_poly.type
_entity_poly.pdbx_seq_one_letter_code
_entity_poly.pdbx_strand_id
1 'polypeptide(L)'
;MLSCLFLRYLSMPFLDRIKRTQHPEACLIPELVWDEFFLFDDFPDELHSWMDCSEEEFRKKSSRVSDDEKQRVWMALAFSHPSLSNEELIKLGGKLGLGVTDLLDVTCMLGNSPRYLALWDSLAQKEPYSESLINNYQLRIKRAAACGFLYILKSVISVIDPEEPSSHPWLIEADDFEAFQCAAGYAHLDIFNYLEEKSCSEILQDIIAVYDFIAFRVSAAKGHLDIIHYLEEKFPPETLQEMIAVRNYDAFIGAAASGHLDILRYLEEKTSPKTLQDMIAAQNYAAFIGAAKSGHLDILRYLEEKTSPKILQDMIAADNYQSFLSAAINGHLNILHYLEEKSSSETLKKMIAARNYDAFRYAAARGHLEILRYLEKKSSSETLKKMIAVDNFIVFISVVMGGHLDIIHYLEEKVSPETLQQMIAAQNFYAFMAAAEWGHLDVLLYLEKKSSSETRQDVITALNYGVFRYAAASGHLNILHYLEKKSSPETLQQMIAARNFYAFMGAAERGHLDVLNYLEEKSSSETLQKMIAAQNFYAFRYAAKNGHLDILHYLEEKSSPETLQQMIVEEDFYAFRHAVQNGHFDVTNHLLNHAAVFSYTESHQYESQQSHVTPFIENKLTALRARQQQMQTHDQDAVFDVTSTEEARLLFYVARNLIRRNDAGLIEDLRYLLEIPSIKALAHTAITLNQPNELLRLALSLGNRDAATLLLNIPAVRELAQQNNFYQDEQQEGVDLRELAADTESSMTALTQGEQKRLHAAIERYEPLLKQAGASAILGDLRYTLESHYRANPAVLATKNESIHLPLCWHDFAALSLTTQQRENALKAYYQNKPHTAWRYISKPNHWMHEDAGYVYINEEHTERWSTFEEYQSLIGILYLAAIDELAPCIDGFTFATRLAHFIDELAHLGRAHNWDKSKLKNGVQEHYDDLEADRPSCFSGVKRRLFQSVLGHPLLKILTEDIIKTEINEFLKAHFEKNIHPENRLALKQAWDKGIEGEELTQEDINLIKTLNVNEEQQLQFKHYLSNKYGSSFSGDLRLVFKVDEAFLATSSASLHLFKHGGLMVDYFSRINEAENTSEPTAQNPNRFFGSPCQHQNDRQPEFGSNVMNHHTL
;
A
#
# COMPACT_ATOMS: atom_id res chain seq x y z
N MET A 1 12.68 3.46 53.55
CA MET A 1 11.48 2.59 53.62
C MET A 1 10.85 2.67 52.25
N LEU A 2 10.92 1.57 51.49
CA LEU A 2 10.07 1.17 50.35
C LEU A 2 9.92 2.20 49.20
N SER A 3 10.69 2.04 48.11
CA SER A 3 10.27 1.32 46.87
C SER A 3 9.10 2.01 46.15
N CYS A 4 9.40 2.70 45.04
CA CYS A 4 8.60 2.80 43.80
C CYS A 4 9.10 3.95 42.92
N LEU A 5 9.06 3.72 41.59
CA LEU A 5 9.27 4.63 40.45
C LEU A 5 10.69 4.64 39.85
N PHE A 6 10.99 3.54 39.17
CA PHE A 6 11.97 3.42 38.09
C PHE A 6 11.23 3.56 36.73
N LEU A 7 11.88 4.23 35.78
CA LEU A 7 11.84 4.07 34.31
C LEU A 7 10.60 4.49 33.48
N ARG A 8 10.90 5.24 32.39
CA ARG A 8 10.18 5.59 31.14
C ARG A 8 10.54 7.06 30.84
N TYR A 9 11.28 7.47 29.82
CA TYR A 9 11.47 7.03 28.44
C TYR A 9 12.90 7.37 28.01
N LEU A 10 13.57 6.46 27.31
CA LEU A 10 14.81 6.62 26.53
C LEU A 10 15.10 5.21 26.02
N SER A 11 14.90 4.94 24.72
CA SER A 11 15.38 3.70 24.10
C SER A 11 16.92 3.69 24.14
N MET A 12 17.46 3.15 25.22
CA MET A 12 18.83 2.65 25.18
C MET A 12 18.78 1.31 24.45
N PRO A 13 19.55 1.12 23.37
CA PRO A 13 19.81 -0.23 22.91
C PRO A 13 20.35 -1.04 24.10
N PHE A 14 19.87 -2.28 24.26
CA PHE A 14 20.45 -3.24 25.20
C PHE A 14 21.94 -3.41 24.90
N LEU A 15 22.79 -2.56 25.48
CA LEU A 15 24.24 -2.55 25.30
C LEU A 15 24.93 -3.89 25.66
N ASP A 16 24.21 -4.80 26.32
CA ASP A 16 24.59 -6.20 26.49
C ASP A 16 23.36 -7.14 26.54
N ARG A 17 23.58 -8.42 26.23
CA ARG A 17 22.57 -9.51 26.29
C ARG A 17 21.98 -9.74 27.68
N ILE A 18 22.70 -9.39 28.75
CA ILE A 18 22.30 -9.62 30.14
C ILE A 18 21.13 -8.69 30.48
N LYS A 19 21.18 -7.42 30.06
CA LYS A 19 20.10 -6.46 30.25
C LYS A 19 18.81 -6.89 29.55
N ARG A 20 18.89 -7.51 28.36
CA ARG A 20 17.71 -8.12 27.68
C ARG A 20 17.10 -9.24 28.52
N THR A 21 17.93 -10.18 28.99
CA THR A 21 17.45 -11.33 29.78
C THR A 21 16.86 -10.94 31.14
N GLN A 22 17.18 -9.74 31.64
CA GLN A 22 16.64 -9.19 32.88
C GLN A 22 15.38 -8.34 32.67
N HIS A 23 15.03 -8.00 31.42
CA HIS A 23 13.86 -7.18 31.11
C HIS A 23 12.59 -8.05 31.12
N PRO A 24 11.53 -7.65 31.85
CA PRO A 24 10.37 -8.51 32.09
C PRO A 24 9.64 -8.96 30.82
N GLU A 25 9.58 -8.10 29.80
CA GLU A 25 8.86 -8.34 28.54
C GLU A 25 9.79 -8.85 27.43
N ALA A 26 10.98 -8.25 27.24
CA ALA A 26 11.91 -8.67 26.20
C ALA A 26 12.49 -10.08 26.42
N CYS A 27 12.56 -10.56 27.67
CA CYS A 27 12.96 -11.93 27.98
C CYS A 27 11.95 -13.00 27.52
N LEU A 28 10.70 -12.61 27.23
CA LEU A 28 9.65 -13.53 26.74
C LEU A 28 9.85 -13.91 25.26
N ILE A 29 10.57 -13.09 24.50
CA ILE A 29 10.83 -13.31 23.08
C ILE A 29 12.10 -14.16 22.93
N PRO A 30 12.05 -15.31 22.25
CA PRO A 30 13.23 -16.15 22.00
C PRO A 30 14.35 -15.37 21.32
N GLU A 31 15.60 -15.72 21.63
CA GLU A 31 16.79 -15.02 21.11
C GLU A 31 16.82 -14.99 19.57
N LEU A 32 16.49 -16.11 18.92
CA LEU A 32 16.44 -16.18 17.46
C LEU A 32 15.41 -15.21 16.84
N VAL A 33 14.22 -15.13 17.45
CA VAL A 33 13.16 -14.20 17.01
C VAL A 33 13.58 -12.76 17.27
N TRP A 34 14.26 -12.53 18.39
CA TRP A 34 14.80 -11.22 18.75
C TRP A 34 15.82 -10.74 17.71
N ASP A 35 16.79 -11.59 17.38
CA ASP A 35 17.87 -11.26 16.45
C ASP A 35 17.34 -10.97 15.03
N GLU A 36 16.22 -11.57 14.64
CA GLU A 36 15.60 -11.33 13.32
C GLU A 36 14.74 -10.06 13.28
N PHE A 37 13.89 -9.83 14.28
CA PHE A 37 12.91 -8.74 14.25
C PHE A 37 13.32 -7.49 15.05
N PHE A 38 14.39 -7.55 15.85
CA PHE A 38 14.78 -6.48 16.78
C PHE A 38 16.26 -6.10 16.67
N LEU A 39 16.77 -6.02 15.43
CA LEU A 39 18.13 -5.61 15.10
C LEU A 39 18.48 -4.25 15.75
N PHE A 40 19.73 -4.12 16.20
CA PHE A 40 20.30 -2.95 16.91
C PHE A 40 19.76 -2.70 18.33
N ASP A 41 19.13 -3.70 18.95
CA ASP A 41 18.61 -3.65 20.32
C ASP A 41 17.57 -2.53 20.58
N ASP A 42 16.95 -2.01 19.53
CA ASP A 42 15.88 -1.03 19.65
C ASP A 42 14.57 -1.74 20.03
N PHE A 43 14.14 -1.62 21.28
CA PHE A 43 12.83 -2.07 21.74
C PHE A 43 11.97 -0.83 21.96
N PRO A 44 11.08 -0.47 21.02
CA PRO A 44 10.35 0.80 21.09
C PRO A 44 9.55 0.90 22.38
N ASP A 45 9.63 2.05 23.07
CA ASP A 45 8.87 2.29 24.31
C ASP A 45 7.34 2.19 24.06
N GLU A 46 6.86 2.39 22.82
CA GLU A 46 5.45 2.13 22.47
C GLU A 46 5.08 0.64 22.58
N LEU A 47 5.98 -0.26 22.19
CA LEU A 47 5.81 -1.71 22.22
C LEU A 47 5.72 -2.22 23.66
N HIS A 48 6.48 -1.62 24.59
CA HIS A 48 6.31 -1.82 26.03
C HIS A 48 4.89 -1.46 26.48
N SER A 49 4.38 -0.31 26.02
CA SER A 49 3.01 0.12 26.36
C SER A 49 1.92 -0.78 25.74
N TRP A 50 2.26 -1.58 24.73
CA TRP A 50 1.34 -2.49 24.04
C TRP A 50 1.34 -3.88 24.65
N MET A 51 2.51 -4.38 25.07
CA MET A 51 2.64 -5.66 25.80
C MET A 51 2.03 -5.59 27.22
N ASP A 52 1.91 -4.39 27.80
CA ASP A 52 1.29 -4.15 29.12
C ASP A 52 -0.21 -3.82 29.09
N CYS A 53 -0.80 -3.54 27.92
CA CYS A 53 -2.18 -3.02 27.83
C CYS A 53 -3.24 -4.12 27.70
N SER A 54 -4.47 -3.80 28.11
CA SER A 54 -5.62 -4.70 27.92
C SER A 54 -6.01 -4.80 26.43
N GLU A 55 -6.65 -5.92 26.02
CA GLU A 55 -7.09 -6.15 24.63
C GLU A 55 -7.92 -4.98 24.04
N GLU A 56 -8.69 -4.32 24.91
CA GLU A 56 -9.58 -3.22 24.54
C GLU A 56 -8.85 -1.88 24.32
N GLU A 57 -7.72 -1.66 24.99
CA GLU A 57 -6.86 -0.49 24.79
C GLU A 57 -5.98 -0.62 23.54
N PHE A 58 -5.54 -1.84 23.24
CA PHE A 58 -4.84 -2.14 21.99
C PHE A 58 -5.69 -1.79 20.75
N ARG A 59 -7.00 -2.08 20.80
CA ARG A 59 -7.97 -1.77 19.72
C ARG A 59 -8.01 -0.29 19.31
N LYS A 60 -7.52 0.64 20.15
CA LYS A 60 -7.47 2.08 19.85
C LYS A 60 -6.14 2.56 19.29
N LYS A 61 -5.05 1.80 19.45
CA LYS A 61 -3.68 2.22 19.09
C LYS A 61 -3.18 1.67 17.75
N SER A 62 -3.84 0.66 17.17
CA SER A 62 -3.34 -0.11 16.00
C SER A 62 -3.38 0.61 14.64
N SER A 63 -3.88 1.84 14.54
CA SER A 63 -4.02 2.57 13.25
C SER A 63 -2.76 3.33 12.82
N ARG A 64 -1.61 3.08 13.46
CA ARG A 64 -0.36 3.86 13.30
C ARG A 64 0.89 3.01 13.07
N VAL A 65 0.74 1.70 12.88
CA VAL A 65 1.86 0.76 12.71
C VAL A 65 2.27 0.74 11.23
N SER A 66 3.54 1.02 10.93
CA SER A 66 4.07 0.93 9.55
C SER A 66 4.08 -0.52 9.07
N ASP A 67 4.12 -0.74 7.75
CA ASP A 67 4.07 -2.09 7.17
C ASP A 67 5.22 -2.98 7.67
N ASP A 68 6.42 -2.40 7.84
CA ASP A 68 7.63 -3.08 8.33
C ASP A 68 7.54 -3.47 9.82
N GLU A 69 6.69 -2.81 10.61
CA GLU A 69 6.54 -3.08 12.04
C GLU A 69 5.44 -4.09 12.38
N LYS A 70 4.54 -4.39 11.44
CA LYS A 70 3.36 -5.25 11.71
C LYS A 70 3.75 -6.64 12.20
N GLN A 71 4.66 -7.31 11.49
CA GLN A 71 5.13 -8.65 11.85
C GLN A 71 5.84 -8.66 13.21
N ARG A 72 6.68 -7.65 13.45
CA ARG A 72 7.42 -7.43 14.71
C ARG A 72 6.47 -7.29 15.91
N VAL A 73 5.47 -6.42 15.78
CA VAL A 73 4.46 -6.15 16.81
C VAL A 73 3.64 -7.39 17.09
N TRP A 74 3.22 -8.09 16.04
CA TRP A 74 2.46 -9.33 16.18
C TRP A 74 3.26 -10.41 16.92
N MET A 75 4.55 -10.58 16.57
CA MET A 75 5.44 -11.54 17.23
C MET A 75 5.66 -11.23 18.70
N ALA A 76 5.89 -9.96 19.05
CA ALA A 76 6.02 -9.54 20.44
C ALA A 76 4.77 -9.89 21.26
N LEU A 77 3.58 -9.62 20.71
CA LEU A 77 2.30 -9.90 21.36
C LEU A 77 2.02 -11.40 21.49
N ALA A 78 2.39 -12.18 20.47
CA ALA A 78 2.22 -13.64 20.49
C ALA A 78 3.03 -14.31 21.60
N PHE A 79 4.23 -13.79 21.91
CA PHE A 79 5.06 -14.27 23.02
C PHE A 79 4.69 -13.64 24.38
N SER A 80 4.24 -12.39 24.42
CA SER A 80 3.89 -11.71 25.68
C SER A 80 2.53 -12.10 26.24
N HIS A 81 1.59 -12.52 25.38
CA HIS A 81 0.25 -12.94 25.77
C HIS A 81 -0.01 -14.41 25.41
N PRO A 82 0.65 -15.37 26.10
CA PRO A 82 0.43 -16.79 25.88
C PRO A 82 -0.98 -17.25 26.29
N SER A 83 -1.86 -16.37 26.78
CA SER A 83 -3.27 -16.67 27.04
C SER A 83 -4.19 -16.49 25.82
N LEU A 84 -3.76 -15.76 24.78
CA LEU A 84 -4.59 -15.54 23.59
C LEU A 84 -4.90 -16.88 22.90
N SER A 85 -6.10 -17.06 22.37
CA SER A 85 -6.43 -18.19 21.50
C SER A 85 -5.82 -18.01 20.11
N ASN A 86 -5.75 -19.10 19.33
CA ASN A 86 -5.29 -19.05 17.95
C ASN A 86 -6.16 -18.13 17.08
N GLU A 87 -7.48 -18.10 17.33
CA GLU A 87 -8.39 -17.19 16.64
C GLU A 87 -8.12 -15.72 16.98
N GLU A 88 -7.83 -15.41 18.24
CA GLU A 88 -7.49 -14.06 18.66
C GLU A 88 -6.17 -13.61 18.03
N LEU A 89 -5.17 -14.49 17.93
CA LEU A 89 -3.91 -14.21 17.23
C LEU A 89 -4.12 -13.95 15.73
N ILE A 90 -4.98 -14.71 15.05
CA ILE A 90 -5.32 -14.46 13.64
C ILE A 90 -6.07 -13.14 13.48
N LYS A 91 -7.07 -12.87 14.35
CA LYS A 91 -7.83 -11.60 14.35
C LYS A 91 -6.90 -10.40 14.61
N LEU A 92 -5.93 -10.56 15.49
CA LEU A 92 -4.90 -9.55 15.78
C LEU A 92 -4.06 -9.27 14.53
N GLY A 93 -3.62 -10.32 13.83
CA GLY A 93 -2.91 -10.20 12.55
C GLY A 93 -3.70 -9.44 11.50
N GLY A 94 -4.96 -9.84 11.29
CA GLY A 94 -5.84 -9.15 10.33
C GLY A 94 -6.07 -7.67 10.67
N LYS A 95 -6.15 -7.31 11.96
CA LYS A 95 -6.24 -5.90 12.38
C LYS A 95 -4.96 -5.10 12.11
N LEU A 96 -3.80 -5.76 12.18
CA LEU A 96 -2.53 -5.16 11.79
C LEU A 96 -2.39 -5.10 10.25
N GLY A 97 -3.29 -5.71 9.49
CA GLY A 97 -3.20 -5.80 8.03
C GLY A 97 -2.25 -6.90 7.54
N LEU A 98 -1.96 -7.90 8.38
CA LEU A 98 -1.22 -9.11 8.00
C LEU A 98 -2.17 -10.12 7.36
N GLY A 99 -1.86 -10.52 6.13
CA GLY A 99 -2.55 -11.58 5.41
C GLY A 99 -2.16 -12.97 5.93
N VAL A 100 -2.75 -14.02 5.33
CA VAL A 100 -2.40 -15.42 5.67
C VAL A 100 -0.93 -15.71 5.39
N THR A 101 -0.40 -15.22 4.26
CA THR A 101 1.01 -15.36 3.88
C THR A 101 1.95 -14.73 4.90
N ASP A 102 1.68 -13.49 5.31
CA ASP A 102 2.50 -12.80 6.31
C ASP A 102 2.44 -13.50 7.67
N LEU A 103 1.26 -14.00 8.05
CA LEU A 103 1.08 -14.77 9.27
C LEU A 103 1.81 -16.10 9.22
N LEU A 104 1.85 -16.79 8.07
CA LEU A 104 2.66 -17.99 7.89
C LEU A 104 4.16 -17.69 8.00
N ASP A 105 4.61 -16.57 7.42
CA ASP A 105 6.01 -16.16 7.50
C ASP A 105 6.46 -16.02 8.96
N VAL A 106 5.63 -15.50 9.87
CA VAL A 106 6.00 -15.31 11.28
C VAL A 106 5.63 -16.48 12.19
N THR A 107 4.52 -17.19 11.93
CA THR A 107 4.07 -18.31 12.78
C THR A 107 5.00 -19.50 12.72
N CYS A 108 5.78 -19.66 11.63
CA CYS A 108 6.81 -20.69 11.54
C CYS A 108 7.91 -20.55 12.63
N MET A 109 7.93 -19.46 13.40
CA MET A 109 8.88 -19.20 14.48
C MET A 109 8.29 -19.28 15.90
N LEU A 110 6.99 -19.53 16.08
CA LEU A 110 6.35 -19.47 17.41
C LEU A 110 6.63 -20.66 18.32
N GLY A 111 6.91 -21.85 17.77
CA GLY A 111 7.16 -23.04 18.57
C GLY A 111 6.47 -24.30 18.08
N ASN A 112 6.97 -25.45 18.54
CA ASN A 112 6.37 -26.78 18.32
C ASN A 112 5.26 -27.13 19.35
N SER A 113 4.66 -26.15 20.04
CA SER A 113 3.57 -26.46 20.98
C SER A 113 2.35 -26.96 20.20
N PRO A 114 1.54 -27.90 20.72
CA PRO A 114 0.33 -28.36 20.02
C PRO A 114 -0.60 -27.22 19.60
N ARG A 115 -0.63 -26.15 20.40
CA ARG A 115 -1.38 -24.94 20.09
C ARG A 115 -0.82 -24.22 18.86
N TYR A 116 0.49 -23.95 18.81
CA TYR A 116 1.09 -23.22 17.69
C TYR A 116 1.15 -24.07 16.42
N LEU A 117 1.30 -25.39 16.54
CA LEU A 117 1.14 -26.30 15.41
C LEU A 117 -0.29 -26.28 14.87
N ALA A 118 -1.32 -26.23 15.73
CA ALA A 118 -2.70 -26.08 15.28
C ALA A 118 -2.96 -24.71 14.62
N LEU A 119 -2.30 -23.64 15.08
CA LEU A 119 -2.35 -22.33 14.43
C LEU A 119 -1.71 -22.38 13.03
N TRP A 120 -0.52 -22.98 12.95
CA TRP A 120 0.20 -23.22 11.71
C TRP A 120 -0.66 -24.01 10.71
N ASP A 121 -1.18 -25.19 11.11
CA ASP A 121 -1.99 -26.04 10.25
C ASP A 121 -3.25 -25.31 9.76
N SER A 122 -3.90 -24.54 10.64
CA SER A 122 -5.08 -23.75 10.29
C SER A 122 -4.79 -22.65 9.25
N LEU A 123 -3.58 -22.09 9.25
CA LEU A 123 -3.16 -21.07 8.29
C LEU A 123 -2.64 -21.73 7.00
N ALA A 124 -1.83 -22.78 7.12
CA ALA A 124 -1.21 -23.47 5.99
C ALA A 124 -2.26 -24.10 5.07
N GLN A 125 -3.38 -24.62 5.62
CA GLN A 125 -4.51 -25.11 4.82
C GLN A 125 -5.19 -24.03 3.96
N LYS A 126 -5.00 -22.74 4.29
CA LYS A 126 -5.62 -21.60 3.59
C LYS A 126 -4.74 -21.04 2.47
N GLU A 127 -3.48 -21.46 2.37
CA GLU A 127 -2.54 -21.00 1.34
C GLU A 127 -2.11 -22.18 0.45
N PRO A 128 -2.75 -22.40 -0.71
CA PRO A 128 -2.30 -23.42 -1.66
C PRO A 128 -0.94 -23.02 -2.25
N TYR A 129 -0.20 -24.02 -2.74
CA TYR A 129 1.07 -23.79 -3.44
C TYR A 129 0.88 -22.82 -4.61
N SER A 130 1.80 -21.85 -4.71
CA SER A 130 1.89 -20.89 -5.81
C SER A 130 3.36 -20.57 -6.09
N GLU A 131 3.76 -20.59 -7.36
CA GLU A 131 5.08 -20.12 -7.80
C GLU A 131 5.32 -18.64 -7.47
N SER A 132 4.27 -17.83 -7.29
CA SER A 132 4.44 -16.42 -6.87
C SER A 132 4.94 -16.25 -5.43
N LEU A 133 4.89 -17.32 -4.61
CA LEU A 133 5.24 -17.30 -3.18
C LEU A 133 6.57 -17.99 -2.87
N ILE A 134 7.39 -18.25 -3.89
CA ILE A 134 8.68 -18.93 -3.76
C ILE A 134 9.57 -18.32 -2.66
N ASN A 135 9.70 -16.99 -2.64
CA ASN A 135 10.51 -16.28 -1.66
C ASN A 135 9.98 -16.47 -0.22
N ASN A 136 8.65 -16.51 -0.05
CA ASN A 136 8.03 -16.78 1.26
C ASN A 136 8.30 -18.22 1.71
N TYR A 137 8.22 -19.19 0.80
CA TYR A 137 8.57 -20.58 1.14
C TYR A 137 10.04 -20.73 1.54
N GLN A 138 10.97 -20.09 0.80
CA GLN A 138 12.40 -20.05 1.14
C GLN A 138 12.62 -19.44 2.54
N LEU A 139 11.98 -18.29 2.81
CA LEU A 139 12.02 -17.63 4.13
C LEU A 139 11.51 -18.54 5.25
N ARG A 140 10.37 -19.21 5.06
CA ARG A 140 9.79 -20.12 6.06
C ARG A 140 10.65 -21.36 6.30
N ILE A 141 11.26 -21.92 5.26
CA ILE A 141 12.20 -23.04 5.38
C ILE A 141 13.41 -22.62 6.20
N LYS A 142 14.01 -21.47 5.89
CA LYS A 142 15.12 -20.89 6.66
C LYS A 142 14.74 -20.69 8.13
N ARG A 143 13.61 -20.03 8.40
CA ARG A 143 13.11 -19.75 9.76
C ARG A 143 12.81 -21.03 10.54
N ALA A 144 12.13 -22.00 9.92
CA ALA A 144 11.85 -23.29 10.55
C ALA A 144 13.13 -24.08 10.83
N ALA A 145 14.11 -24.02 9.92
CA ALA A 145 15.40 -24.65 10.10
C ALA A 145 16.21 -24.01 11.24
N ALA A 146 16.23 -22.68 11.33
CA ALA A 146 16.88 -21.98 12.44
C ALA A 146 16.21 -22.27 13.79
N CYS A 147 14.88 -22.35 13.82
CA CYS A 147 14.10 -22.64 15.02
C CYS A 147 14.16 -24.11 15.47
N GLY A 148 14.53 -25.05 14.59
CA GLY A 148 14.51 -26.48 14.88
C GLY A 148 13.12 -27.11 14.80
N PHE A 149 12.22 -26.55 13.99
CA PHE A 149 10.82 -26.97 13.96
C PHE A 149 10.55 -27.94 12.82
N LEU A 150 10.93 -29.20 13.02
CA LEU A 150 10.90 -30.25 11.99
C LEU A 150 9.50 -30.50 11.42
N TYR A 151 8.46 -30.41 12.24
CA TYR A 151 7.08 -30.53 11.77
C TYR A 151 6.71 -29.42 10.80
N ILE A 152 7.01 -28.17 11.16
CA ILE A 152 6.73 -27.00 10.33
C ILE A 152 7.52 -27.09 9.03
N LEU A 153 8.81 -27.43 9.10
CA LEU A 153 9.64 -27.63 7.92
C LEU A 153 9.08 -28.71 6.99
N LYS A 154 8.67 -29.86 7.55
CA LYS A 154 8.01 -30.94 6.79
C LYS A 154 6.72 -30.45 6.14
N SER A 155 5.91 -29.70 6.88
CA SER A 155 4.66 -29.13 6.40
C SER A 155 4.90 -28.17 5.23
N VAL A 156 5.83 -27.22 5.35
CA VAL A 156 6.19 -26.28 4.28
C VAL A 156 6.63 -27.04 3.02
N ILE A 157 7.55 -28.00 3.16
CA ILE A 157 8.08 -28.75 2.02
C ILE A 157 7.00 -29.65 1.39
N SER A 158 6.06 -30.20 2.19
CA SER A 158 4.99 -31.06 1.67
C SER A 158 3.92 -30.34 0.84
N VAL A 159 3.75 -29.02 1.03
CA VAL A 159 2.79 -28.21 0.27
C VAL A 159 3.27 -27.99 -1.17
N ILE A 160 4.59 -27.98 -1.38
CA ILE A 160 5.22 -27.65 -2.66
C ILE A 160 5.01 -28.73 -3.72
N ASP A 161 4.95 -30.01 -3.32
CA ASP A 161 4.48 -31.12 -4.16
C ASP A 161 4.15 -32.35 -3.28
N PRO A 162 2.87 -32.75 -3.13
CA PRO A 162 2.48 -33.86 -2.26
C PRO A 162 2.88 -35.26 -2.78
N GLU A 163 3.29 -35.42 -4.05
CA GLU A 163 3.65 -36.73 -4.61
C GLU A 163 5.17 -36.99 -4.73
N GLU A 164 6.01 -35.97 -4.98
CA GLU A 164 7.48 -36.11 -4.97
C GLU A 164 8.21 -34.79 -4.59
N PRO A 165 8.62 -34.59 -3.32
CA PRO A 165 9.39 -33.40 -2.91
C PRO A 165 10.74 -33.21 -3.63
N SER A 166 11.25 -34.27 -4.27
CA SER A 166 12.49 -34.30 -5.04
C SER A 166 12.44 -33.55 -6.38
N SER A 167 11.26 -33.06 -6.80
CA SER A 167 11.06 -32.34 -8.07
C SER A 167 11.48 -30.86 -8.02
N HIS A 168 11.64 -30.26 -6.82
CA HIS A 168 12.06 -28.86 -6.64
C HIS A 168 13.27 -28.65 -5.71
N PRO A 169 14.45 -29.29 -5.95
CA PRO A 169 15.64 -29.15 -5.10
C PRO A 169 16.08 -27.69 -4.93
N TRP A 170 15.97 -26.89 -6.00
CA TRP A 170 16.41 -25.49 -6.05
C TRP A 170 15.81 -24.58 -4.96
N LEU A 171 14.70 -24.96 -4.34
CA LEU A 171 14.05 -24.17 -3.29
C LEU A 171 14.67 -24.41 -1.90
N ILE A 172 15.22 -25.61 -1.67
CA ILE A 172 16.07 -25.92 -0.51
C ILE A 172 17.50 -25.38 -0.74
N GLU A 173 17.91 -25.33 -2.01
CA GLU A 173 19.23 -24.84 -2.46
C GLU A 173 19.30 -23.31 -2.62
N ALA A 174 18.16 -22.62 -2.45
CA ALA A 174 18.07 -21.18 -2.53
C ALA A 174 18.94 -20.48 -1.49
N ASP A 175 19.33 -19.24 -1.80
CA ASP A 175 20.18 -18.40 -0.95
C ASP A 175 21.45 -19.13 -0.46
N ASP A 176 22.07 -19.89 -1.36
CA ASP A 176 23.30 -20.64 -1.09
C ASP A 176 23.18 -21.57 0.13
N PHE A 177 22.07 -22.32 0.19
CA PHE A 177 21.83 -23.35 1.20
C PHE A 177 21.72 -22.81 2.63
N GLU A 178 21.21 -21.58 2.81
CA GLU A 178 21.12 -20.92 4.12
C GLU A 178 20.35 -21.72 5.18
N ALA A 179 19.36 -22.53 4.77
CA ALA A 179 18.63 -23.43 5.66
C ALA A 179 19.55 -24.49 6.32
N PHE A 180 20.51 -25.04 5.57
CA PHE A 180 21.53 -25.95 6.12
C PHE A 180 22.46 -25.22 7.08
N GLN A 181 22.84 -23.98 6.77
CA GLN A 181 23.68 -23.15 7.65
C GLN A 181 22.96 -22.86 8.97
N CYS A 182 21.67 -22.54 8.92
CA CYS A 182 20.82 -22.32 10.08
C CYS A 182 20.71 -23.58 10.93
N ALA A 183 20.35 -24.71 10.33
CA ALA A 183 20.27 -25.99 11.05
C ALA A 183 21.60 -26.36 11.72
N ALA A 184 22.71 -26.22 10.99
CA ALA A 184 24.05 -26.46 11.50
C ALA A 184 24.46 -25.48 12.62
N GLY A 185 24.05 -24.22 12.55
CA GLY A 185 24.39 -23.19 13.53
C GLY A 185 23.56 -23.20 14.81
N TYR A 186 22.43 -23.91 14.82
CA TYR A 186 21.56 -24.07 15.99
C TYR A 186 21.46 -25.52 16.51
N ALA A 187 22.31 -26.43 16.02
CA ALA A 187 22.39 -27.84 16.42
C ALA A 187 21.15 -28.69 16.10
N HIS A 188 20.44 -28.36 15.02
CA HIS A 188 19.23 -29.10 14.64
C HIS A 188 19.59 -30.23 13.67
N LEU A 189 20.20 -31.30 14.20
CA LEU A 189 20.64 -32.44 13.39
C LEU A 189 19.49 -33.15 12.67
N ASP A 190 18.30 -33.22 13.28
CA ASP A 190 17.10 -33.81 12.68
C ASP A 190 16.57 -33.00 11.48
N ILE A 191 16.61 -31.67 11.57
CA ILE A 191 16.38 -30.75 10.46
C ILE A 191 17.43 -30.97 9.37
N PHE A 192 18.71 -30.99 9.75
CA PHE A 192 19.82 -31.13 8.81
C PHE A 192 19.68 -32.43 8.01
N ASN A 193 19.38 -33.54 8.69
CA ASN A 193 19.11 -34.84 8.07
C ASN A 193 17.90 -34.81 7.15
N TYR A 194 16.82 -34.13 7.55
CA TYR A 194 15.62 -34.04 6.75
C TYR A 194 15.84 -33.20 5.48
N LEU A 195 16.57 -32.09 5.59
CA LEU A 195 16.97 -31.29 4.42
C LEU A 195 17.84 -32.12 3.47
N GLU A 196 18.82 -32.87 4.00
CA GLU A 196 19.62 -33.80 3.19
C GLU A 196 18.75 -34.85 2.47
N GLU A 197 17.81 -35.48 3.17
CA GLU A 197 16.90 -36.49 2.60
C GLU A 197 16.09 -35.94 1.41
N LYS A 198 15.76 -34.64 1.44
CA LYS A 198 14.98 -33.98 0.39
C LYS A 198 15.83 -33.33 -0.70
N SER A 199 17.15 -33.29 -0.55
CA SER A 199 18.09 -32.82 -1.58
C SER A 199 18.53 -33.98 -2.51
N CYS A 200 18.89 -33.69 -3.75
CA CYS A 200 19.46 -34.69 -4.66
C CYS A 200 20.86 -35.13 -4.18
N SER A 201 21.15 -36.43 -4.20
CA SER A 201 22.37 -37.02 -3.62
C SER A 201 23.70 -36.53 -4.22
N GLU A 202 23.68 -35.99 -5.45
CA GLU A 202 24.87 -35.41 -6.10
C GLU A 202 25.20 -34.01 -5.57
N ILE A 203 24.25 -33.32 -4.91
CA ILE A 203 24.36 -31.91 -4.47
C ILE A 203 24.88 -31.79 -3.03
N LEU A 204 24.92 -32.86 -2.24
CA LEU A 204 25.44 -32.83 -0.86
C LEU A 204 26.92 -32.44 -0.76
N GLN A 205 27.73 -32.83 -1.76
CA GLN A 205 29.12 -32.40 -1.86
C GLN A 205 29.21 -30.88 -2.12
N ASP A 206 28.31 -30.35 -2.95
CA ASP A 206 28.23 -28.93 -3.24
C ASP A 206 27.68 -28.15 -2.03
N ILE A 207 26.60 -28.62 -1.37
CA ILE A 207 25.99 -28.05 -0.14
C ILE A 207 27.05 -27.78 0.92
N ILE A 208 27.91 -28.77 1.15
CA ILE A 208 28.91 -28.70 2.21
C ILE A 208 30.18 -28.01 1.72
N ALA A 209 30.50 -28.01 0.43
CA ALA A 209 31.62 -27.23 -0.13
C ALA A 209 31.28 -25.73 -0.33
N VAL A 210 30.00 -25.35 -0.33
CA VAL A 210 29.56 -23.95 -0.44
C VAL A 210 30.19 -23.09 0.66
N TYR A 211 30.63 -21.90 0.27
CA TYR A 211 31.26 -20.90 1.14
C TYR A 211 32.33 -21.49 2.08
N ASP A 212 33.25 -22.28 1.52
CA ASP A 212 34.41 -22.78 2.26
C ASP A 212 33.98 -23.63 3.48
N PHE A 213 33.04 -24.57 3.33
CA PHE A 213 32.56 -25.46 4.40
C PHE A 213 31.88 -24.73 5.57
N ILE A 214 30.97 -23.81 5.25
CA ILE A 214 30.31 -22.94 6.23
C ILE A 214 29.57 -23.70 7.35
N ALA A 215 28.89 -24.80 7.04
CA ALA A 215 28.19 -25.61 8.05
C ALA A 215 29.16 -26.12 9.13
N PHE A 216 30.31 -26.69 8.72
CA PHE A 216 31.35 -27.17 9.64
C PHE A 216 31.91 -26.03 10.50
N ARG A 217 32.23 -24.90 9.87
CA ARG A 217 32.79 -23.71 10.56
C ARG A 217 31.82 -23.12 11.58
N VAL A 218 30.55 -22.95 11.21
CA VAL A 218 29.53 -22.37 12.10
C VAL A 218 29.22 -23.33 13.23
N SER A 219 29.07 -24.63 12.98
CA SER A 219 28.91 -25.64 14.04
C SER A 219 30.09 -25.63 15.02
N ALA A 220 31.33 -25.52 14.52
CA ALA A 220 32.50 -25.40 15.38
C ALA A 220 32.48 -24.12 16.24
N ALA A 221 32.14 -22.97 15.65
CA ALA A 221 32.06 -21.70 16.35
C ALA A 221 30.91 -21.60 17.35
N LYS A 222 29.90 -22.49 17.25
CA LYS A 222 28.73 -22.56 18.14
C LYS A 222 28.77 -23.75 19.11
N GLY A 223 29.74 -24.66 18.96
CA GLY A 223 29.95 -25.80 19.86
C GLY A 223 29.14 -27.04 19.54
N HIS A 224 28.67 -27.18 18.30
CA HIS A 224 27.73 -28.24 17.90
C HIS A 224 28.48 -29.47 17.38
N LEU A 225 29.01 -30.24 18.33
CA LEU A 225 29.84 -31.42 18.06
C LEU A 225 29.07 -32.55 17.37
N ASP A 226 27.76 -32.64 17.58
CA ASP A 226 26.86 -33.59 16.93
C ASP A 226 26.78 -33.39 15.41
N ILE A 227 26.64 -32.15 14.94
CA ILE A 227 26.70 -31.82 13.51
C ILE A 227 28.09 -32.13 12.96
N ILE A 228 29.16 -31.84 13.71
CA ILE A 228 30.53 -32.16 13.28
C ILE A 228 30.74 -33.67 13.14
N HIS A 229 30.26 -34.48 14.08
CA HIS A 229 30.31 -35.94 13.98
C HIS A 229 29.48 -36.46 12.82
N TYR A 230 28.33 -35.86 12.56
CA TYR A 230 27.52 -36.19 11.40
C TYR A 230 28.27 -35.95 10.09
N LEU A 231 28.92 -34.79 9.95
CA LEU A 231 29.76 -34.46 8.79
C LEU A 231 30.98 -35.40 8.70
N GLU A 232 31.59 -35.80 9.82
CA GLU A 232 32.65 -36.81 9.82
C GLU A 232 32.17 -38.18 9.30
N GLU A 233 30.99 -38.64 9.71
CA GLU A 233 30.44 -39.94 9.30
C GLU A 233 30.13 -39.99 7.80
N LYS A 234 29.69 -38.87 7.23
CA LYS A 234 29.22 -38.78 5.84
C LYS A 234 30.34 -38.60 4.81
N PHE A 235 31.49 -38.06 5.21
CA PHE A 235 32.55 -37.66 4.27
C PHE A 235 33.82 -38.47 4.45
N PRO A 236 34.58 -38.69 3.36
CA PRO A 236 35.85 -39.39 3.46
C PRO A 236 36.86 -38.56 4.29
N PRO A 237 37.84 -39.21 4.94
CA PRO A 237 38.80 -38.53 5.80
C PRO A 237 39.54 -37.35 5.15
N GLU A 238 39.78 -37.42 3.83
CA GLU A 238 40.43 -36.35 3.07
C GLU A 238 39.61 -35.06 3.08
N THR A 239 38.30 -35.14 2.87
CA THR A 239 37.40 -33.98 2.88
C THR A 239 37.29 -33.39 4.29
N LEU A 240 37.29 -34.21 5.34
CA LEU A 240 37.33 -33.71 6.71
C LEU A 240 38.59 -32.86 6.95
N GLN A 241 39.75 -33.25 6.41
CA GLN A 241 40.96 -32.43 6.53
C GLN A 241 40.85 -31.10 5.76
N GLU A 242 40.17 -31.09 4.61
CA GLU A 242 39.87 -29.86 3.85
C GLU A 242 38.95 -28.91 4.64
N MET A 243 37.87 -29.44 5.24
CA MET A 243 36.97 -28.69 6.12
C MET A 243 37.71 -28.04 7.28
N ILE A 244 38.65 -28.76 7.89
CA ILE A 244 39.46 -28.26 9.00
C ILE A 244 40.42 -27.15 8.53
N ALA A 245 41.06 -27.31 7.37
CA ALA A 245 42.10 -26.40 6.86
C ALA A 245 41.56 -25.08 6.28
N VAL A 246 40.28 -25.06 5.91
CA VAL A 246 39.68 -23.97 5.14
C VAL A 246 39.77 -22.60 5.83
N ARG A 247 39.92 -21.54 5.03
CA ARG A 247 40.13 -20.15 5.47
C ARG A 247 41.17 -20.00 6.58
N ASN A 248 42.25 -20.80 6.48
CA ASN A 248 43.33 -20.85 7.45
C ASN A 248 42.80 -21.20 8.85
N TYR A 249 42.17 -22.37 8.95
CA TYR A 249 41.71 -22.99 10.20
C TYR A 249 40.66 -22.20 10.98
N ASP A 250 39.72 -21.58 10.27
CA ASP A 250 38.72 -20.69 10.88
C ASP A 250 37.78 -21.41 11.86
N ALA A 251 37.47 -22.69 11.63
CA ALA A 251 36.68 -23.50 12.56
C ALA A 251 37.34 -23.60 13.95
N PHE A 252 38.66 -23.80 13.99
CA PHE A 252 39.45 -23.83 15.23
C PHE A 252 39.48 -22.45 15.92
N ILE A 253 39.63 -21.38 15.14
CA ILE A 253 39.64 -19.99 15.65
C ILE A 253 38.26 -19.62 16.22
N GLY A 254 37.19 -19.90 15.49
CA GLY A 254 35.81 -19.64 15.91
C GLY A 254 35.45 -20.40 17.18
N ALA A 255 35.76 -21.70 17.24
CA ALA A 255 35.55 -22.51 18.45
C ALA A 255 36.31 -21.94 19.67
N ALA A 256 37.56 -21.51 19.47
CA ALA A 256 38.37 -20.89 20.53
C ALA A 256 37.78 -19.54 21.00
N ALA A 257 37.35 -18.69 20.06
CA ALA A 257 36.76 -17.39 20.35
C ALA A 257 35.39 -17.49 21.06
N SER A 258 34.68 -18.60 20.90
CA SER A 258 33.40 -18.87 21.56
C SER A 258 33.51 -19.79 22.79
N GLY A 259 34.70 -20.31 23.09
CA GLY A 259 34.93 -21.09 24.31
C GLY A 259 34.61 -22.59 24.23
N HIS A 260 34.56 -23.16 23.03
CA HIS A 260 34.19 -24.57 22.81
C HIS A 260 35.42 -25.49 22.87
N LEU A 261 35.87 -25.80 24.09
CA LEU A 261 37.06 -26.62 24.34
C LEU A 261 36.91 -28.08 23.84
N ASP A 262 35.69 -28.60 23.86
CA ASP A 262 35.32 -29.90 23.30
C ASP A 262 35.58 -29.98 21.80
N ILE A 263 35.22 -28.95 21.03
CA ILE A 263 35.55 -28.86 19.60
C ILE A 263 37.06 -28.80 19.38
N LEU A 264 37.80 -28.02 20.18
CA LEU A 264 39.27 -27.96 20.06
C LEU A 264 39.93 -29.33 20.32
N ARG A 265 39.40 -30.09 21.29
CA ARG A 265 39.86 -31.46 21.58
C ARG A 265 39.50 -32.44 20.47
N TYR A 266 38.31 -32.33 19.91
CA TYR A 266 37.91 -33.10 18.74
C TYR A 266 38.87 -32.83 17.56
N LEU A 267 39.15 -31.55 17.26
CA LEU A 267 40.08 -31.18 16.20
C LEU A 267 41.52 -31.65 16.48
N GLU A 268 41.97 -31.65 17.74
CA GLU A 268 43.25 -32.26 18.14
C GLU A 268 43.25 -33.77 17.86
N GLU A 269 42.18 -34.49 18.19
CA GLU A 269 42.06 -35.94 17.95
C GLU A 269 42.12 -36.28 16.45
N LYS A 270 41.49 -35.46 15.61
CA LYS A 270 41.36 -35.70 14.16
C LYS A 270 42.52 -35.18 13.32
N THR A 271 43.54 -34.56 13.93
CA THR A 271 44.65 -33.95 13.18
C THR A 271 46.01 -34.41 13.65
N SER A 272 47.02 -34.27 12.78
CA SER A 272 48.39 -34.58 13.17
C SER A 272 48.93 -33.52 14.16
N PRO A 273 49.90 -33.86 15.02
CA PRO A 273 50.54 -32.87 15.90
C PRO A 273 51.10 -31.66 15.15
N LYS A 274 51.54 -31.83 13.90
CA LYS A 274 52.01 -30.72 13.06
C LYS A 274 50.84 -29.81 12.66
N THR A 275 49.75 -30.39 12.16
CA THR A 275 48.53 -29.66 11.79
C THR A 275 47.94 -28.91 12.98
N LEU A 276 47.95 -29.50 14.18
CA LEU A 276 47.55 -28.79 15.41
C LEU A 276 48.40 -27.54 15.67
N GLN A 277 49.72 -27.61 15.47
CA GLN A 277 50.56 -26.41 15.59
C GLN A 277 50.27 -25.38 14.48
N ASP A 278 49.98 -25.83 13.25
CA ASP A 278 49.59 -24.94 12.15
C ASP A 278 48.25 -24.24 12.45
N MET A 279 47.27 -24.94 13.04
CA MET A 279 46.00 -24.38 13.53
C MET A 279 46.21 -23.33 14.61
N ILE A 280 47.08 -23.62 15.59
CA ILE A 280 47.38 -22.69 16.69
C ILE A 280 48.07 -21.41 16.16
N ALA A 281 48.99 -21.55 15.19
CA ALA A 281 49.71 -20.43 14.59
C ALA A 281 48.89 -19.62 13.57
N ALA A 282 47.73 -20.13 13.17
CA ALA A 282 46.89 -19.56 12.14
C ALA A 282 46.54 -18.09 12.41
N GLN A 283 46.53 -17.28 11.35
CA GLN A 283 46.17 -15.86 11.37
C GLN A 283 46.84 -15.07 12.52
N ASN A 284 48.13 -15.32 12.76
CA ASN A 284 48.90 -14.72 13.86
C ASN A 284 48.32 -15.03 15.25
N TYR A 285 48.04 -16.32 15.50
CA TYR A 285 47.51 -16.80 16.79
C TYR A 285 46.11 -16.26 17.12
N ALA A 286 45.25 -16.13 16.11
CA ALA A 286 43.91 -15.58 16.24
C ALA A 286 43.03 -16.36 17.24
N ALA A 287 43.21 -17.68 17.37
CA ALA A 287 42.50 -18.48 18.37
C ALA A 287 42.80 -18.02 19.81
N PHE A 288 44.07 -17.74 20.12
CA PHE A 288 44.49 -17.23 21.44
C PHE A 288 43.95 -15.81 21.70
N ILE A 289 43.99 -14.95 20.68
CA ILE A 289 43.48 -13.57 20.75
C ILE A 289 41.95 -13.58 20.93
N GLY A 290 41.22 -14.37 20.15
CA GLY A 290 39.76 -14.51 20.21
C GLY A 290 39.30 -15.02 21.56
N ALA A 291 39.92 -16.09 22.07
CA ALA A 291 39.63 -16.60 23.41
C ALA A 291 39.90 -15.56 24.51
N ALA A 292 40.96 -14.76 24.39
CA ALA A 292 41.26 -13.67 25.33
C ALA A 292 40.23 -12.52 25.23
N LYS A 293 39.78 -12.18 24.02
CA LYS A 293 38.75 -11.18 23.75
C LYS A 293 37.41 -11.53 24.39
N SER A 294 37.05 -12.82 24.40
CA SER A 294 35.77 -13.33 24.94
C SER A 294 35.86 -13.87 26.37
N GLY A 295 37.06 -13.91 26.97
CA GLY A 295 37.25 -14.28 28.37
C GLY A 295 37.40 -15.77 28.67
N HIS A 296 37.67 -16.61 27.67
CA HIS A 296 37.76 -18.07 27.79
C HIS A 296 39.14 -18.55 28.27
N LEU A 297 39.36 -18.47 29.59
CA LEU A 297 40.64 -18.82 30.22
C LEU A 297 41.01 -20.31 30.06
N ASP A 298 40.03 -21.19 30.01
CA ASP A 298 40.19 -22.62 29.77
C ASP A 298 40.79 -22.93 28.39
N ILE A 299 40.36 -22.20 27.36
CA ILE A 299 40.96 -22.27 26.02
C ILE A 299 42.42 -21.79 26.05
N LEU A 300 42.72 -20.69 26.74
CA LEU A 300 44.10 -20.19 26.86
C LEU A 300 45.02 -21.22 27.55
N ARG A 301 44.51 -21.89 28.58
CA ARG A 301 45.23 -22.97 29.29
C ARG A 301 45.43 -24.20 28.41
N TYR A 302 44.42 -24.57 27.62
CA TYR A 302 44.55 -25.64 26.63
C TYR A 302 45.64 -25.30 25.60
N LEU A 303 45.64 -24.08 25.04
CA LEU A 303 46.67 -23.65 24.09
C LEU A 303 48.07 -23.61 24.73
N GLU A 304 48.19 -23.22 26.01
CA GLU A 304 49.44 -23.36 26.77
C GLU A 304 49.88 -24.82 26.90
N GLU A 305 48.97 -25.73 27.24
CA GLU A 305 49.27 -27.17 27.37
C GLU A 305 49.81 -27.76 26.06
N LYS A 306 49.26 -27.31 24.92
CA LYS A 306 49.61 -27.84 23.59
C LYS A 306 50.80 -27.15 22.93
N THR A 307 51.44 -26.17 23.57
CA THR A 307 52.54 -25.40 22.96
C THR A 307 53.79 -25.39 23.82
N SER A 308 54.94 -25.13 23.19
CA SER A 308 56.18 -24.89 23.92
C SER A 308 56.15 -23.51 24.60
N PRO A 309 56.90 -23.30 25.69
CA PRO A 309 57.00 -21.99 26.33
C PRO A 309 57.41 -20.86 25.38
N LYS A 310 58.20 -21.16 24.34
CA LYS A 310 58.58 -20.18 23.31
C LYS A 310 57.37 -19.75 22.48
N ILE A 311 56.58 -20.71 21.98
CA ILE A 311 55.38 -20.42 21.18
C ILE A 311 54.34 -19.69 22.04
N LEU A 312 54.20 -20.03 23.33
CA LEU A 312 53.35 -19.27 24.24
C LEU A 312 53.75 -17.79 24.33
N GLN A 313 55.04 -17.47 24.37
CA GLN A 313 55.49 -16.08 24.33
C GLN A 313 55.20 -15.42 22.97
N ASP A 314 55.32 -16.16 21.86
CA ASP A 314 54.98 -15.67 20.52
C ASP A 314 53.46 -15.37 20.42
N MET A 315 52.59 -16.23 20.97
CA MET A 315 51.14 -16.01 21.11
C MET A 315 50.80 -14.76 21.93
N ILE A 316 51.49 -14.57 23.07
CA ILE A 316 51.29 -13.40 23.93
C ILE A 316 51.71 -12.10 23.21
N ALA A 317 52.80 -12.14 22.45
CA ALA A 317 53.33 -10.97 21.72
C ALA A 317 52.60 -10.66 20.41
N ALA A 318 51.75 -11.58 19.94
CA ALA A 318 51.02 -11.47 18.67
C ALA A 318 50.25 -10.15 18.53
N ASP A 319 50.26 -9.60 17.31
CA ASP A 319 49.64 -8.32 16.93
C ASP A 319 49.89 -7.17 17.92
N ASN A 320 51.11 -7.11 18.47
CA ASN A 320 51.51 -6.14 19.48
C ASN A 320 50.66 -6.25 20.76
N TYR A 321 50.62 -7.47 21.31
CA TYR A 321 49.91 -7.82 22.56
C TYR A 321 48.39 -7.65 22.49
N GLN A 322 47.80 -8.02 21.34
CA GLN A 322 46.36 -7.86 21.08
C GLN A 322 45.48 -8.63 22.06
N SER A 323 45.93 -9.79 22.57
CA SER A 323 45.22 -10.58 23.59
C SER A 323 45.04 -9.81 24.90
N PHE A 324 46.09 -9.16 25.39
CA PHE A 324 46.04 -8.30 26.58
C PHE A 324 45.11 -7.09 26.38
N LEU A 325 45.23 -6.42 25.23
CA LEU A 325 44.37 -5.29 24.87
C LEU A 325 42.90 -5.70 24.81
N SER A 326 42.58 -6.79 24.10
CA SER A 326 41.20 -7.25 23.92
C SER A 326 40.57 -7.69 25.23
N ALA A 327 41.32 -8.38 26.09
CA ALA A 327 40.86 -8.74 27.43
C ALA A 327 40.57 -7.49 28.29
N ALA A 328 41.43 -6.45 28.22
CA ALA A 328 41.22 -5.20 28.94
C ALA A 328 39.98 -4.43 28.43
N ILE A 329 39.80 -4.36 27.10
CA ILE A 329 38.65 -3.69 26.45
C ILE A 329 37.32 -4.31 26.90
N ASN A 330 37.28 -5.64 27.06
CA ASN A 330 36.05 -6.38 27.41
C ASN A 330 35.96 -6.74 28.91
N GLY A 331 36.86 -6.21 29.76
CA GLY A 331 36.76 -6.35 31.21
C GLY A 331 37.18 -7.70 31.79
N HIS A 332 37.92 -8.53 31.04
CA HIS A 332 38.31 -9.89 31.44
C HIS A 332 39.57 -9.90 32.33
N LEU A 333 39.41 -9.51 33.60
CA LEU A 333 40.52 -9.42 34.57
C LEU A 333 41.22 -10.78 34.82
N ASN A 334 40.49 -11.89 34.77
CA ASN A 334 41.04 -13.25 34.87
C ASN A 334 42.06 -13.55 33.77
N ILE A 335 41.82 -13.09 32.54
CA ILE A 335 42.75 -13.22 31.42
C ILE A 335 43.99 -12.35 31.64
N LEU A 336 43.84 -11.12 32.14
CA LEU A 336 45.00 -10.27 32.46
C LEU A 336 45.89 -10.89 33.55
N HIS A 337 45.30 -11.51 34.57
CA HIS A 337 46.04 -12.25 35.58
C HIS A 337 46.78 -13.46 35.01
N TYR A 338 46.16 -14.21 34.11
CA TYR A 338 46.82 -15.30 33.40
C TYR A 338 47.99 -14.81 32.55
N LEU A 339 47.79 -13.76 31.75
CA LEU A 339 48.87 -13.18 30.93
C LEU A 339 50.01 -12.63 31.79
N GLU A 340 49.72 -12.05 32.96
CA GLU A 340 50.73 -11.68 33.95
C GLU A 340 51.49 -12.90 34.46
N GLU A 341 50.79 -13.96 34.88
CA GLU A 341 51.41 -15.18 35.40
C GLU A 341 52.38 -15.81 34.39
N LYS A 342 52.02 -15.77 33.11
CA LYS A 342 52.81 -16.38 32.02
C LYS A 342 53.85 -15.44 31.39
N SER A 343 54.02 -14.24 31.93
CA SER A 343 54.91 -13.22 31.36
C SER A 343 55.99 -12.77 32.32
N SER A 344 57.15 -12.41 31.78
CA SER A 344 58.15 -11.68 32.56
C SER A 344 57.63 -10.28 32.94
N SER A 345 58.17 -9.70 34.01
CA SER A 345 57.84 -8.31 34.39
C SER A 345 58.13 -7.31 33.26
N GLU A 346 59.14 -7.57 32.42
CA GLU A 346 59.46 -6.72 31.27
C GLU A 346 58.45 -6.86 30.14
N THR A 347 57.99 -8.09 29.86
CA THR A 347 56.90 -8.34 28.91
C THR A 347 55.60 -7.68 29.38
N LEU A 348 55.26 -7.78 30.67
CA LEU A 348 54.07 -7.12 31.22
C LEU A 348 54.10 -5.59 31.04
N LYS A 349 55.27 -4.95 31.24
CA LYS A 349 55.42 -3.52 30.95
C LYS A 349 55.19 -3.19 29.48
N LYS A 350 55.68 -4.03 28.56
CA LYS A 350 55.45 -3.87 27.12
C LYS A 350 53.98 -4.06 26.74
N MET A 351 53.29 -5.05 27.32
CA MET A 351 51.86 -5.25 27.15
C MET A 351 51.06 -4.01 27.57
N ILE A 352 51.36 -3.48 28.76
CA ILE A 352 50.71 -2.29 29.31
C ILE A 352 50.97 -1.04 28.45
N ALA A 353 52.21 -0.87 27.96
CA ALA A 353 52.60 0.27 27.13
C ALA A 353 52.22 0.14 25.64
N ALA A 354 51.72 -1.03 25.23
CA ALA A 354 51.40 -1.31 23.84
C ALA A 354 50.40 -0.30 23.28
N ARG A 355 50.61 0.08 22.01
CA ARG A 355 49.76 1.02 21.26
C ARG A 355 49.45 2.31 22.05
N ASN A 356 50.43 2.84 22.78
CA ASN A 356 50.28 4.05 23.59
C ASN A 356 49.23 3.92 24.71
N TYR A 357 49.30 2.81 25.47
CA TYR A 357 48.45 2.54 26.63
C TYR A 357 46.96 2.35 26.31
N ASP A 358 46.65 1.81 25.13
CA ASP A 358 45.27 1.56 24.67
C ASP A 358 44.45 0.70 25.65
N ALA A 359 45.08 -0.27 26.32
CA ALA A 359 44.41 -1.10 27.30
C ALA A 359 43.79 -0.27 28.44
N PHE A 360 44.48 0.77 28.92
CA PHE A 360 43.94 1.68 29.93
C PHE A 360 42.83 2.56 29.35
N ARG A 361 43.06 3.14 28.16
CA ARG A 361 42.15 4.09 27.50
C ARG A 361 40.78 3.45 27.20
N TYR A 362 40.79 2.29 26.55
CA TYR A 362 39.56 1.65 26.14
C TYR A 362 38.84 0.93 27.28
N ALA A 363 39.57 0.37 28.26
CA ALA A 363 38.95 -0.15 29.48
C ALA A 363 38.20 0.97 30.22
N ALA A 364 38.77 2.18 30.25
CA ALA A 364 38.14 3.35 30.85
C ALA A 364 36.88 3.79 30.07
N ALA A 365 36.99 3.85 28.74
CA ALA A 365 35.86 4.19 27.86
C ALA A 365 34.68 3.19 27.98
N ARG A 366 34.98 1.92 28.29
CA ARG A 366 34.00 0.85 28.48
C ARG A 366 33.52 0.67 29.94
N GLY A 367 33.99 1.49 30.87
CA GLY A 367 33.52 1.44 32.27
C GLY A 367 34.17 0.34 33.13
N HIS A 368 35.30 -0.22 32.73
CA HIS A 368 35.94 -1.33 33.44
C HIS A 368 36.91 -0.86 34.53
N LEU A 369 36.38 -0.28 35.62
CA LEU A 369 37.19 0.26 36.74
C LEU A 369 38.17 -0.76 37.35
N GLU A 370 37.79 -2.04 37.45
CA GLU A 370 38.66 -3.09 38.00
C GLU A 370 39.91 -3.34 37.14
N ILE A 371 39.81 -3.17 35.82
CA ILE A 371 40.97 -3.24 34.92
C ILE A 371 41.89 -2.05 35.16
N LEU A 372 41.34 -0.84 35.36
CA LEU A 372 42.15 0.35 35.69
C LEU A 372 42.91 0.19 37.01
N ARG A 373 42.25 -0.37 38.04
CA ARG A 373 42.90 -0.68 39.33
C ARG A 373 43.99 -1.72 39.19
N TYR A 374 43.76 -2.75 38.37
CA TYR A 374 44.79 -3.73 38.04
C TYR A 374 45.99 -3.07 37.36
N LEU A 375 45.77 -2.25 36.32
CA LEU A 375 46.83 -1.56 35.60
C LEU A 375 47.59 -0.57 36.50
N GLU A 376 46.92 0.15 37.40
CA GLU A 376 47.55 0.97 38.45
C GLU A 376 48.48 0.12 39.30
N LYS A 377 47.99 -1.00 39.85
CA LYS A 377 48.78 -1.88 40.72
C LYS A 377 50.03 -2.45 40.04
N LYS A 378 49.98 -2.66 38.71
CA LYS A 378 51.08 -3.21 37.92
C LYS A 378 51.99 -2.16 37.29
N SER A 379 51.72 -0.88 37.53
CA SER A 379 52.43 0.23 36.92
C SER A 379 53.12 1.10 37.96
N SER A 380 54.18 1.81 37.55
CA SER A 380 54.74 2.87 38.40
C SER A 380 53.81 4.08 38.39
N SER A 381 53.89 4.93 39.43
CA SER A 381 53.14 6.20 39.47
C SER A 381 53.43 7.08 38.24
N GLU A 382 54.66 7.06 37.74
CA GLU A 382 55.06 7.80 36.53
C GLU A 382 54.40 7.23 35.27
N THR A 383 54.29 5.90 35.17
CA THR A 383 53.60 5.25 34.05
C THR A 383 52.09 5.55 34.10
N LEU A 384 51.46 5.49 35.28
CA LEU A 384 50.04 5.83 35.44
C LEU A 384 49.75 7.28 34.99
N LYS A 385 50.61 8.23 35.36
CA LYS A 385 50.49 9.62 34.87
C LYS A 385 50.57 9.70 33.35
N LYS A 386 51.48 8.95 32.73
CA LYS A 386 51.58 8.87 31.27
C LYS A 386 50.32 8.30 30.64
N MET A 387 49.76 7.21 31.18
CA MET A 387 48.50 6.62 30.71
C MET A 387 47.35 7.64 30.73
N ILE A 388 47.24 8.42 31.81
CA ILE A 388 46.18 9.42 31.98
C ILE A 388 46.37 10.60 31.01
N ALA A 389 47.62 11.04 30.80
CA ALA A 389 47.95 12.21 30.00
C ALA A 389 47.99 11.98 28.48
N VAL A 390 47.86 10.73 28.01
CA VAL A 390 47.89 10.39 26.57
C VAL A 390 46.92 11.27 25.77
N ASP A 391 47.39 11.72 24.60
CA ASP A 391 46.63 12.50 23.61
C ASP A 391 45.81 13.64 24.21
N ASN A 392 46.43 14.41 25.13
CA ASN A 392 45.78 15.51 25.83
C ASN A 392 44.54 15.07 26.62
N PHE A 393 44.72 14.05 27.47
CA PHE A 393 43.71 13.52 28.39
C PHE A 393 42.47 12.91 27.68
N ILE A 394 42.67 12.30 26.51
CA ILE A 394 41.58 11.66 25.75
C ILE A 394 40.82 10.60 26.56
N VAL A 395 41.49 9.94 27.52
CA VAL A 395 40.84 8.97 28.41
C VAL A 395 39.74 9.61 29.25
N PHE A 396 39.96 10.84 29.74
CA PHE A 396 38.97 11.57 30.51
C PHE A 396 37.75 11.90 29.67
N ILE A 397 37.97 12.38 28.44
CA ILE A 397 36.89 12.64 27.47
C ILE A 397 36.10 11.37 27.18
N SER A 398 36.78 10.25 26.93
CA SER A 398 36.13 8.97 26.61
C SER A 398 35.29 8.45 27.78
N VAL A 399 35.79 8.61 29.00
CA VAL A 399 35.06 8.28 30.24
C VAL A 399 33.82 9.15 30.40
N VAL A 400 33.92 10.45 30.09
CA VAL A 400 32.80 11.39 30.13
C VAL A 400 31.74 11.06 29.07
N MET A 401 32.13 10.72 27.84
CA MET A 401 31.20 10.25 26.80
C MET A 401 30.47 8.97 27.21
N GLY A 402 31.15 8.07 27.93
CA GLY A 402 30.56 6.83 28.45
C GLY A 402 29.73 7.01 29.73
N GLY A 403 29.74 8.19 30.36
CA GLY A 403 28.99 8.43 31.59
C GLY A 403 29.57 7.77 32.85
N HIS A 404 30.82 7.30 32.82
CA HIS A 404 31.40 6.46 33.89
C HIS A 404 31.90 7.33 35.07
N LEU A 405 30.97 7.85 35.87
CA LEU A 405 31.25 8.76 36.99
C LEU A 405 32.16 8.13 38.07
N ASP A 406 32.10 6.81 38.25
CA ASP A 406 32.99 6.05 39.13
C ASP A 406 34.45 6.11 38.67
N ILE A 407 34.70 6.03 37.36
CA ILE A 407 36.03 6.19 36.77
C ILE A 407 36.46 7.65 36.83
N ILE A 408 35.56 8.62 36.68
CA ILE A 408 35.87 10.04 36.88
C ILE A 408 36.38 10.28 38.31
N HIS A 409 35.71 9.71 39.32
CA HIS A 409 36.14 9.79 40.71
C HIS A 409 37.48 9.08 40.95
N TYR A 410 37.68 7.92 40.33
CA TYR A 410 38.96 7.24 40.35
C TYR A 410 40.07 8.12 39.76
N LEU A 411 39.87 8.73 38.59
CA LEU A 411 40.85 9.62 37.98
C LEU A 411 41.13 10.84 38.86
N GLU A 412 40.10 11.46 39.45
CA GLU A 412 40.24 12.53 40.44
C GLU A 412 41.13 12.13 41.63
N GLU A 413 40.99 10.90 42.15
CA GLU A 413 41.81 10.38 43.24
C GLU A 413 43.29 10.26 42.83
N LYS A 414 43.57 9.97 41.55
CA LYS A 414 44.93 9.66 41.06
C LYS A 414 45.71 10.84 40.50
N VAL A 415 45.08 12.00 40.34
CA VAL A 415 45.73 13.19 39.78
C VAL A 415 45.74 14.36 40.77
N SER A 416 46.61 15.34 40.57
CA SER A 416 46.57 16.56 41.38
C SER A 416 45.38 17.44 40.97
N PRO A 417 44.89 18.33 41.85
CA PRO A 417 43.82 19.27 41.51
C PRO A 417 44.13 20.08 40.24
N GLU A 418 45.40 20.47 40.04
CA GLU A 418 45.84 21.21 38.85
C GLU A 418 45.70 20.36 37.58
N THR A 419 46.11 19.09 37.63
CA THR A 419 45.93 18.17 36.49
C THR A 419 44.45 17.89 36.24
N LEU A 420 43.62 17.76 37.27
CA LEU A 420 42.17 17.63 37.10
C LEU A 420 41.58 18.85 36.37
N GLN A 421 42.01 20.08 36.71
CA GLN A 421 41.58 21.26 35.97
C GLN A 421 42.08 21.24 34.52
N GLN A 422 43.31 20.78 34.25
CA GLN A 422 43.81 20.61 32.88
C GLN A 422 42.98 19.60 32.08
N MET A 423 42.58 18.49 32.71
CA MET A 423 41.71 17.48 32.09
C MET A 423 40.33 18.05 31.76
N ILE A 424 39.72 18.81 32.68
CA ILE A 424 38.43 19.47 32.47
C ILE A 424 38.52 20.53 31.35
N ALA A 425 39.64 21.28 31.30
CA ALA A 425 39.87 22.31 30.29
C ALA A 425 40.35 21.77 28.93
N ALA A 426 40.74 20.50 28.87
CA ALA A 426 41.30 19.89 27.67
C ALA A 426 40.36 20.06 26.46
N GLN A 427 40.98 20.22 25.29
CA GLN A 427 40.28 20.35 24.00
C GLN A 427 39.18 21.44 24.01
N ASN A 428 39.45 22.57 24.67
CA ASN A 428 38.52 23.68 24.84
C ASN A 428 37.22 23.28 25.56
N PHE A 429 37.36 22.63 26.72
CA PHE A 429 36.25 22.19 27.58
C PHE A 429 35.34 21.14 26.92
N TYR A 430 35.90 20.27 26.07
CA TYR A 430 35.10 19.28 25.34
C TYR A 430 34.36 18.29 26.24
N ALA A 431 34.86 18.04 27.45
CA ALA A 431 34.17 17.20 28.44
C ALA A 431 32.72 17.66 28.72
N PHE A 432 32.46 18.97 28.81
CA PHE A 432 31.11 19.47 29.04
C PHE A 432 30.18 19.23 27.85
N MET A 433 30.71 19.42 26.64
CA MET A 433 29.96 19.17 25.40
C MET A 433 29.68 17.68 25.23
N ALA A 434 30.66 16.81 25.49
CA ALA A 434 30.50 15.37 25.45
C ALA A 434 29.45 14.89 26.48
N ALA A 435 29.51 15.37 27.72
CA ALA A 435 28.48 15.04 28.73
C ALA A 435 27.08 15.49 28.27
N ALA A 436 26.99 16.62 27.58
CA ALA A 436 25.73 17.14 27.04
C ALA A 436 25.23 16.42 25.79
N GLU A 437 26.12 16.03 24.89
CA GLU A 437 25.83 15.30 23.65
C GLU A 437 25.39 13.86 23.92
N TRP A 438 25.89 13.24 25.00
CA TRP A 438 25.56 11.86 25.38
C TRP A 438 24.58 11.77 26.56
N GLY A 439 24.03 12.89 27.03
CA GLY A 439 22.92 12.91 27.99
C GLY A 439 23.29 12.68 29.46
N HIS A 440 24.57 12.72 29.81
CA HIS A 440 25.09 12.45 31.16
C HIS A 440 25.02 13.68 32.06
N LEU A 441 23.80 14.03 32.49
CA LEU A 441 23.55 15.19 33.35
C LEU A 441 24.30 15.12 34.69
N ASP A 442 24.46 13.94 35.27
CA ASP A 442 25.22 13.72 36.51
C ASP A 442 26.72 14.04 36.36
N VAL A 443 27.32 13.62 35.23
CA VAL A 443 28.69 13.98 34.86
C VAL A 443 28.79 15.48 34.61
N LEU A 444 27.83 16.08 33.91
CA LEU A 444 27.79 17.53 33.68
C LEU A 444 27.76 18.31 35.00
N LEU A 445 26.95 17.87 35.98
CA LEU A 445 26.88 18.44 37.33
C LEU A 445 28.19 18.25 38.10
N TYR A 446 28.84 17.09 37.97
CA TYR A 446 30.15 16.86 38.55
C TYR A 446 31.20 17.83 37.98
N LEU A 447 31.25 17.97 36.65
CA LEU A 447 32.18 18.86 35.97
C LEU A 447 31.95 20.32 36.41
N GLU A 448 30.70 20.80 36.45
CA GLU A 448 30.35 22.14 36.94
C GLU A 448 30.84 22.35 38.38
N LYS A 449 30.58 21.38 39.26
CA LYS A 449 30.97 21.44 40.67
C LYS A 449 32.49 21.58 40.84
N LYS A 450 33.26 20.88 40.01
CA LYS A 450 34.74 20.86 40.06
C LYS A 450 35.40 21.99 39.29
N SER A 451 34.71 22.66 38.38
CA SER A 451 35.22 23.84 37.69
C SER A 451 35.29 25.08 38.59
N SER A 452 36.29 25.93 38.33
CA SER A 452 36.37 27.26 38.94
C SER A 452 35.20 28.17 38.48
N SER A 453 34.92 29.24 39.23
CA SER A 453 33.85 30.18 38.86
C SER A 453 34.08 30.87 37.52
N GLU A 454 35.34 31.16 37.18
CA GLU A 454 35.75 31.76 35.90
C GLU A 454 35.51 30.76 34.76
N THR A 455 35.94 29.51 34.95
CA THR A 455 35.74 28.41 34.00
C THR A 455 34.27 28.12 33.71
N ARG A 456 33.37 28.23 34.71
CA ARG A 456 31.93 27.98 34.49
C ARG A 456 31.32 28.95 33.48
N GLN A 457 31.74 30.21 33.48
CA GLN A 457 31.23 31.21 32.54
C GLN A 457 31.80 30.99 31.13
N ASP A 458 33.07 30.60 31.05
CA ASP A 458 33.73 30.28 29.79
C ASP A 458 33.09 29.05 29.12
N VAL A 459 32.77 28.01 29.90
CA VAL A 459 32.13 26.77 29.41
C VAL A 459 30.76 27.04 28.78
N ILE A 460 29.93 27.86 29.42
CA ILE A 460 28.58 28.17 28.92
C ILE A 460 28.66 28.81 27.53
N THR A 461 29.65 29.67 27.30
CA THR A 461 29.82 30.41 26.04
C THR A 461 30.76 29.72 25.04
N ALA A 462 31.50 28.69 25.48
CA ALA A 462 32.49 27.97 24.69
C ALA A 462 31.88 27.44 23.39
N LEU A 463 32.65 27.60 22.31
CA LEU A 463 32.29 27.15 20.95
C LEU A 463 30.88 27.59 20.55
N ASN A 464 30.51 28.83 20.90
CA ASN A 464 29.20 29.42 20.63
C ASN A 464 28.08 28.57 21.23
N TYR A 465 28.08 28.46 22.56
CA TYR A 465 27.09 27.72 23.34
C TYR A 465 27.03 26.21 23.00
N GLY A 466 28.20 25.57 22.85
CA GLY A 466 28.31 24.18 22.41
C GLY A 466 27.53 23.17 23.25
N VAL A 467 27.52 23.34 24.59
CA VAL A 467 26.80 22.45 25.52
C VAL A 467 25.29 22.43 25.21
N PHE A 468 24.68 23.61 25.05
CA PHE A 468 23.26 23.72 24.70
C PHE A 468 22.97 23.14 23.32
N ARG A 469 23.81 23.49 22.33
CA ARG A 469 23.63 23.05 20.94
C ARG A 469 23.70 21.53 20.79
N TYR A 470 24.66 20.86 21.43
CA TYR A 470 24.81 19.41 21.32
C TYR A 470 23.79 18.64 22.15
N ALA A 471 23.37 19.17 23.32
CA ALA A 471 22.24 18.61 24.05
C ALA A 471 20.95 18.66 23.22
N ALA A 472 20.67 19.79 22.56
CA ALA A 472 19.50 19.94 21.69
C ALA A 472 19.57 19.02 20.48
N ALA A 473 20.70 19.00 19.77
CA ALA A 473 20.89 18.13 18.62
C ALA A 473 20.81 16.63 18.96
N SER A 474 21.01 16.24 20.23
CA SER A 474 20.95 14.83 20.66
C SER A 474 19.72 14.50 21.51
N GLY A 475 18.72 15.41 21.57
CA GLY A 475 17.43 15.12 22.21
C GLY A 475 17.42 15.20 23.74
N HIS A 476 18.44 15.78 24.38
CA HIS A 476 18.58 15.74 25.84
C HIS A 476 17.89 16.92 26.54
N LEU A 477 16.55 16.87 26.58
CA LEU A 477 15.70 17.90 27.23
C LEU A 477 16.05 18.17 28.70
N ASN A 478 16.42 17.14 29.47
CA ASN A 478 16.84 17.28 30.87
C ASN A 478 18.03 18.23 31.05
N ILE A 479 18.98 18.21 30.11
CA ILE A 479 20.13 19.11 30.10
C ILE A 479 19.72 20.51 29.62
N LEU A 480 18.81 20.62 28.64
CA LEU A 480 18.27 21.91 28.21
C LEU A 480 17.53 22.63 29.36
N HIS A 481 16.67 21.93 30.09
CA HIS A 481 16.00 22.49 31.28
C HIS A 481 16.99 22.86 32.40
N TYR A 482 18.04 22.05 32.57
CA TYR A 482 19.10 22.38 33.51
C TYR A 482 19.81 23.69 33.12
N LEU A 483 20.16 23.88 31.85
CA LEU A 483 20.79 25.08 31.34
C LEU A 483 19.85 26.30 31.36
N GLU A 484 18.56 26.11 31.06
CA GLU A 484 17.50 27.12 31.20
C GLU A 484 17.46 27.67 32.63
N LYS A 485 17.37 26.77 33.62
CA LYS A 485 17.31 27.14 35.04
C LYS A 485 18.55 27.90 35.52
N LYS A 486 19.70 27.69 34.87
CA LYS A 486 20.98 28.30 35.23
C LYS A 486 21.29 29.60 34.48
N SER A 487 20.51 29.94 33.46
CA SER A 487 20.77 31.07 32.56
C SER A 487 19.74 32.17 32.74
N SER A 488 20.12 33.42 32.44
CA SER A 488 19.11 34.48 32.31
C SER A 488 18.28 34.28 31.04
N PRO A 489 17.07 34.85 30.94
CA PRO A 489 16.28 34.80 29.71
C PRO A 489 17.05 35.30 28.48
N GLU A 490 17.86 36.34 28.63
CA GLU A 490 18.68 36.90 27.54
C GLU A 490 19.76 35.90 27.08
N THR A 491 20.42 35.22 28.03
CA THR A 491 21.41 34.19 27.70
C THR A 491 20.75 32.99 27.01
N LEU A 492 19.57 32.57 27.47
CA LEU A 492 18.82 31.49 26.81
C LEU A 492 18.50 31.84 25.35
N GLN A 493 18.06 33.07 25.07
CA GLN A 493 17.83 33.51 23.68
C GLN A 493 19.12 33.51 22.85
N GLN A 494 20.27 33.86 23.44
CA GLN A 494 21.56 33.78 22.75
C GLN A 494 21.98 32.34 22.45
N MET A 495 21.72 31.40 23.37
CA MET A 495 21.95 29.97 23.16
C MET A 495 21.10 29.43 22.00
N ILE A 496 19.81 29.80 21.95
CA ILE A 496 18.89 29.40 20.88
C ILE A 496 19.36 29.95 19.52
N ALA A 497 19.76 31.22 19.47
CA ALA A 497 20.23 31.88 18.23
C ALA A 497 21.62 31.43 17.77
N ALA A 498 22.37 30.72 18.61
CA ALA A 498 23.76 30.34 18.37
C ALA A 498 23.95 29.57 17.06
N ARG A 499 25.02 29.92 16.33
CA ARG A 499 25.43 29.29 15.06
C ARG A 499 24.27 29.15 14.06
N ASN A 500 23.51 30.23 13.89
CA ASN A 500 22.33 30.28 13.02
C ASN A 500 21.27 29.22 13.39
N PHE A 501 20.89 29.18 14.67
CA PHE A 501 19.87 28.26 15.19
C PHE A 501 20.22 26.77 15.07
N TYR A 502 21.50 26.41 15.26
CA TYR A 502 21.96 25.03 15.13
C TYR A 502 21.26 24.05 16.08
N ALA A 503 20.86 24.50 17.29
CA ALA A 503 20.09 23.67 18.22
C ALA A 503 18.79 23.16 17.59
N PHE A 504 18.08 24.02 16.86
CA PHE A 504 16.84 23.67 16.14
C PHE A 504 17.12 22.79 14.92
N MET A 505 18.11 23.18 14.10
CA MET A 505 18.47 22.44 12.89
C MET A 505 19.00 21.02 13.18
N GLY A 506 19.87 20.88 14.18
CA GLY A 506 20.44 19.58 14.57
C GLY A 506 19.41 18.66 15.21
N ALA A 507 18.47 19.22 16.00
CA ALA A 507 17.35 18.45 16.54
C ALA A 507 16.42 17.95 15.43
N ALA A 508 16.12 18.79 14.42
CA ALA A 508 15.34 18.39 13.25
C ALA A 508 16.05 17.33 12.39
N GLU A 509 17.36 17.48 12.15
CA GLU A 509 18.18 16.52 11.40
C GLU A 509 18.18 15.12 12.04
N ARG A 510 18.00 15.03 13.37
CA ARG A 510 18.05 13.77 14.14
C ARG A 510 16.70 13.33 14.70
N GLY A 511 15.60 13.99 14.32
CA GLY A 511 14.24 13.56 14.66
C GLY A 511 13.76 13.90 16.07
N HIS A 512 14.33 14.90 16.74
CA HIS A 512 13.97 15.27 18.12
C HIS A 512 12.84 16.31 18.17
N LEU A 513 11.61 15.88 17.91
CA LEU A 513 10.42 16.75 17.88
C LEU A 513 10.13 17.41 19.25
N ASP A 514 10.42 16.71 20.34
CA ASP A 514 10.29 17.22 21.71
C ASP A 514 11.20 18.43 21.98
N VAL A 515 12.41 18.43 21.45
CA VAL A 515 13.32 19.58 21.48
C VAL A 515 12.81 20.72 20.61
N LEU A 516 12.24 20.45 19.43
CA LEU A 516 11.62 21.50 18.60
C LEU A 516 10.47 22.18 19.33
N ASN A 517 9.60 21.40 19.98
CA ASN A 517 8.49 21.93 20.80
C ASN A 517 9.01 22.76 21.97
N TYR A 518 10.06 22.30 22.67
CA TYR A 518 10.71 23.08 23.72
C TYR A 518 11.26 24.41 23.18
N LEU A 519 11.95 24.39 22.04
CA LEU A 519 12.51 25.59 21.42
C LEU A 519 11.41 26.56 20.95
N GLU A 520 10.28 26.06 20.46
CA GLU A 520 9.08 26.84 20.16
C GLU A 520 8.54 27.50 21.43
N GLU A 521 8.34 26.74 22.52
CA GLU A 521 7.83 27.25 23.80
C GLU A 521 8.70 28.38 24.36
N LYS A 522 10.02 28.27 24.19
CA LYS A 522 10.99 29.27 24.70
C LYS A 522 11.27 30.41 23.73
N SER A 523 10.58 30.50 22.61
CA SER A 523 10.85 31.47 21.56
C SER A 523 9.63 32.30 21.17
N SER A 524 9.88 33.51 20.66
CA SER A 524 8.81 34.27 20.00
C SER A 524 8.45 33.65 18.65
N SER A 525 7.22 33.89 18.18
CA SER A 525 6.80 33.47 16.83
C SER A 525 7.74 34.00 15.73
N GLU A 526 8.26 35.22 15.86
CA GLU A 526 9.23 35.78 14.91
C GLU A 526 10.56 34.99 14.92
N THR A 527 11.03 34.60 16.11
CA THR A 527 12.25 33.79 16.24
C THR A 527 12.03 32.39 15.65
N LEU A 528 10.87 31.78 15.87
CA LEU A 528 10.52 30.47 15.27
C LEU A 528 10.59 30.51 13.75
N GLN A 529 10.04 31.54 13.11
CA GLN A 529 10.14 31.68 11.66
C GLN A 529 11.60 31.83 11.17
N LYS A 530 12.46 32.52 11.94
CA LYS A 530 13.90 32.60 11.63
C LYS A 530 14.62 31.26 11.81
N MET A 531 14.21 30.45 12.79
CA MET A 531 14.73 29.09 12.98
C MET A 531 14.38 28.18 11.79
N ILE A 532 13.11 28.23 11.35
CA ILE A 532 12.63 27.45 10.19
C ILE A 532 13.39 27.83 8.92
N ALA A 533 13.58 29.13 8.67
CA ALA A 533 14.28 29.64 7.48
C ALA A 533 15.82 29.49 7.54
N ALA A 534 16.39 29.04 8.65
CA ALA A 534 17.83 29.01 8.86
C ALA A 534 18.56 28.10 7.84
N GLN A 535 19.71 28.60 7.34
CA GLN A 535 20.57 27.91 6.37
C GLN A 535 19.82 27.30 5.18
N ASN A 536 18.91 28.08 4.58
CA ASN A 536 18.06 27.65 3.46
C ASN A 536 17.26 26.40 3.86
N PHE A 537 16.41 26.56 4.89
CA PHE A 537 15.51 25.52 5.38
C PHE A 537 16.20 24.20 5.73
N TYR A 538 17.38 24.26 6.36
CA TYR A 538 18.19 23.09 6.69
C TYR A 538 17.40 22.05 7.48
N ALA A 539 16.61 22.49 8.48
CA ALA A 539 15.80 21.63 9.33
C ALA A 539 14.90 20.71 8.48
N PHE A 540 14.19 21.25 7.49
CA PHE A 540 13.32 20.47 6.61
C PHE A 540 14.11 19.54 5.68
N ARG A 541 15.16 20.06 5.04
CA ARG A 541 15.96 19.31 4.07
C ARG A 541 16.64 18.09 4.70
N TYR A 542 17.19 18.25 5.90
CA TYR A 542 17.91 17.19 6.58
C TYR A 542 16.99 16.24 7.35
N ALA A 543 15.85 16.73 7.87
CA ALA A 543 14.79 15.85 8.36
C ALA A 543 14.27 14.93 7.25
N ALA A 544 14.04 15.46 6.04
CA ALA A 544 13.60 14.66 4.90
C ALA A 544 14.67 13.65 4.45
N LYS A 545 15.94 14.10 4.35
CA LYS A 545 17.08 13.25 4.02
C LYS A 545 17.27 12.08 4.99
N ASN A 546 16.93 12.25 6.27
CA ASN A 546 17.09 11.22 7.31
C ASN A 546 15.78 10.50 7.68
N GLY A 547 14.67 10.77 6.98
CA GLY A 547 13.42 10.03 7.14
C GLY A 547 12.49 10.49 8.27
N HIS A 548 12.67 11.68 8.83
CA HIS A 548 11.88 12.18 9.97
C HIS A 548 10.58 12.88 9.53
N LEU A 549 9.54 12.10 9.20
CA LEU A 549 8.25 12.61 8.70
C LEU A 549 7.48 13.48 9.71
N ASP A 550 7.57 13.15 11.01
CA ASP A 550 6.98 13.91 12.10
C ASP A 550 7.53 15.34 12.19
N ILE A 551 8.83 15.51 11.96
CA ILE A 551 9.48 16.83 11.87
C ILE A 551 8.99 17.61 10.65
N LEU A 552 8.79 16.94 9.49
CA LEU A 552 8.23 17.59 8.30
C LEU A 552 6.83 18.12 8.57
N HIS A 553 5.96 17.30 9.16
CA HIS A 553 4.61 17.72 9.55
C HIS A 553 4.62 18.90 10.53
N TYR A 554 5.51 18.87 11.52
CA TYR A 554 5.67 20.00 12.44
C TYR A 554 6.10 21.27 11.69
N LEU A 555 7.11 21.19 10.81
CA LEU A 555 7.60 22.36 10.07
C LEU A 555 6.54 22.90 9.11
N GLU A 556 5.74 22.02 8.49
CA GLU A 556 4.60 22.37 7.64
C GLU A 556 3.50 23.09 8.42
N GLU A 557 3.12 22.57 9.59
CA GLU A 557 2.10 23.16 10.45
C GLU A 557 2.51 24.57 10.92
N LYS A 558 3.80 24.78 11.17
CA LYS A 558 4.34 26.05 11.69
C LYS A 558 4.75 27.04 10.60
N SER A 559 4.56 26.72 9.32
CA SER A 559 4.96 27.56 8.18
C SER A 559 3.76 28.18 7.47
N SER A 560 3.94 29.36 6.86
CA SER A 560 2.95 29.88 5.91
C SER A 560 3.00 29.08 4.59
N PRO A 561 1.93 29.10 3.78
CA PRO A 561 1.94 28.43 2.47
C PRO A 561 3.10 28.87 1.56
N GLU A 562 3.48 30.15 1.60
CA GLU A 562 4.60 30.69 0.82
C GLU A 562 5.95 30.14 1.32
N THR A 563 6.15 30.08 2.64
CA THR A 563 7.35 29.52 3.24
C THR A 563 7.46 28.01 2.97
N LEU A 564 6.35 27.28 3.08
CA LEU A 564 6.29 25.87 2.74
C LEU A 564 6.68 25.62 1.27
N GLN A 565 6.17 26.44 0.36
CA GLN A 565 6.55 26.34 -1.05
C GLN A 565 8.06 26.57 -1.26
N GLN A 566 8.65 27.58 -0.62
CA GLN A 566 10.09 27.86 -0.71
C GLN A 566 10.91 26.69 -0.16
N MET A 567 10.51 26.16 0.99
CA MET A 567 11.13 25.03 1.68
C MET A 567 11.13 23.74 0.83
N ILE A 568 10.05 23.48 0.11
CA ILE A 568 9.91 22.31 -0.77
C ILE A 568 10.82 22.40 -2.00
N VAL A 569 10.91 23.58 -2.63
CA VAL A 569 11.66 23.77 -3.89
C VAL A 569 13.14 24.08 -3.67
N GLU A 570 13.55 24.30 -2.43
CA GLU A 570 14.90 24.71 -2.06
C GLU A 570 15.98 23.73 -2.59
N GLU A 571 17.10 24.29 -3.07
CA GLU A 571 18.23 23.53 -3.64
C GLU A 571 17.81 22.46 -4.66
N ASP A 572 16.89 22.79 -5.58
CA ASP A 572 16.38 21.87 -6.62
C ASP A 572 15.70 20.62 -6.02
N PHE A 573 14.72 20.85 -5.15
CA PHE A 573 13.94 19.80 -4.47
C PHE A 573 14.83 18.84 -3.66
N TYR A 574 15.83 19.37 -2.95
CA TYR A 574 16.81 18.61 -2.17
C TYR A 574 16.16 17.58 -1.23
N ALA A 575 15.14 18.03 -0.47
CA ALA A 575 14.44 17.21 0.50
C ALA A 575 13.89 15.92 -0.13
N PHE A 576 13.22 16.05 -1.27
CA PHE A 576 12.66 14.92 -2.01
C PHE A 576 13.76 14.02 -2.59
N ARG A 577 14.74 14.60 -3.30
CA ARG A 577 15.79 13.82 -3.97
C ARG A 577 16.59 12.96 -3.00
N HIS A 578 16.92 13.52 -1.84
CA HIS A 578 17.71 12.81 -0.84
C HIS A 578 16.87 11.81 -0.03
N ALA A 579 15.58 12.08 0.21
CA ALA A 579 14.66 11.09 0.77
C ALA A 579 14.58 9.84 -0.14
N VAL A 580 14.49 10.04 -1.46
CA VAL A 580 14.51 8.94 -2.44
C VAL A 580 15.84 8.20 -2.44
N GLN A 581 16.98 8.91 -2.52
CA GLN A 581 18.31 8.29 -2.53
C GLN A 581 18.59 7.42 -1.30
N ASN A 582 18.04 7.80 -0.15
CA ASN A 582 18.23 7.08 1.11
C ASN A 582 17.12 6.05 1.39
N GLY A 583 16.14 5.87 0.48
CA GLY A 583 15.09 4.86 0.63
C GLY A 583 14.01 5.20 1.66
N HIS A 584 13.81 6.48 2.01
CA HIS A 584 12.79 6.89 2.96
C HIS A 584 11.41 7.02 2.29
N PHE A 585 10.68 5.90 2.19
CA PHE A 585 9.41 5.82 1.45
C PHE A 585 8.30 6.72 1.99
N ASP A 586 8.12 6.79 3.31
CA ASP A 586 7.04 7.61 3.91
C ASP A 586 7.22 9.09 3.64
N VAL A 587 8.45 9.60 3.82
CA VAL A 587 8.81 10.98 3.48
C VAL A 587 8.65 11.23 1.98
N THR A 588 9.08 10.28 1.14
CA THR A 588 8.94 10.38 -0.32
C THR A 588 7.47 10.49 -0.73
N ASN A 589 6.62 9.61 -0.22
CA ASN A 589 5.18 9.61 -0.49
C ASN A 589 4.49 10.87 0.02
N HIS A 590 4.89 11.34 1.20
CA HIS A 590 4.42 12.62 1.75
C HIS A 590 4.78 13.78 0.81
N LEU A 591 6.05 13.89 0.41
CA LEU A 591 6.52 14.95 -0.48
C LEU A 591 5.88 14.88 -1.89
N LEU A 592 5.61 13.68 -2.42
CA LEU A 592 4.91 13.49 -3.70
C LEU A 592 3.46 14.00 -3.68
N ASN A 593 2.85 14.20 -2.50
CA ASN A 593 1.53 14.84 -2.42
C ASN A 593 1.58 16.35 -2.71
N HIS A 594 2.75 16.97 -2.84
CA HIS A 594 2.88 18.35 -3.31
C HIS A 594 3.00 18.40 -4.84
N ALA A 595 2.14 19.18 -5.50
CA ALA A 595 2.06 19.21 -6.96
C ALA A 595 3.38 19.66 -7.61
N ALA A 596 4.10 20.58 -6.96
CA ALA A 596 5.43 21.03 -7.41
C ALA A 596 6.45 19.88 -7.44
N VAL A 597 6.53 19.08 -6.36
CA VAL A 597 7.43 17.92 -6.29
C VAL A 597 7.04 16.90 -7.36
N PHE A 598 5.76 16.54 -7.44
CA PHE A 598 5.30 15.56 -8.43
C PHE A 598 5.65 16.02 -9.86
N SER A 599 5.38 17.29 -10.20
CA SER A 599 5.69 17.86 -11.52
C SER A 599 7.19 17.83 -11.85
N TYR A 600 8.05 18.05 -10.84
CA TYR A 600 9.50 17.93 -10.96
C TYR A 600 9.89 16.46 -11.23
N THR A 601 9.33 15.52 -10.46
CA THR A 601 9.68 14.10 -10.59
C THR A 601 9.28 13.49 -11.93
N GLU A 602 8.09 13.81 -12.46
CA GLU A 602 7.65 13.25 -13.73
C GLU A 602 8.41 13.84 -14.94
N SER A 603 8.99 15.03 -14.79
CA SER A 603 9.73 15.70 -15.87
C SER A 603 11.19 15.27 -15.94
N HIS A 604 11.75 14.75 -14.85
CA HIS A 604 13.12 14.24 -14.78
C HIS A 604 13.13 12.71 -15.00
N GLN A 605 13.68 12.26 -16.12
CA GLN A 605 13.80 10.84 -16.51
C GLN A 605 14.90 10.12 -15.69
N TYR A 606 14.64 9.85 -14.42
CA TYR A 606 15.48 8.98 -13.60
C TYR A 606 14.76 7.66 -13.29
N GLU A 607 15.55 6.62 -13.02
CA GLU A 607 15.16 5.26 -12.62
C GLU A 607 14.12 5.19 -11.47
N SER A 608 13.83 6.31 -10.80
CA SER A 608 12.81 6.50 -9.76
C SER A 608 11.35 6.47 -10.24
N GLN A 609 11.07 6.56 -11.55
CA GLN A 609 9.69 6.53 -12.07
C GLN A 609 8.97 5.21 -11.77
N GLN A 610 9.69 4.08 -11.80
CA GLN A 610 9.09 2.77 -11.58
C GLN A 610 8.98 2.41 -10.09
N SER A 611 9.98 2.74 -9.27
CA SER A 611 10.01 2.30 -7.87
C SER A 611 9.16 3.13 -6.91
N HIS A 612 8.95 4.43 -7.17
CA HIS A 612 8.24 5.32 -6.22
C HIS A 612 7.02 6.03 -6.82
N VAL A 613 7.13 6.54 -8.05
CA VAL A 613 6.04 7.32 -8.68
C VAL A 613 4.87 6.43 -9.09
N THR A 614 5.14 5.26 -9.69
CA THR A 614 4.07 4.35 -10.15
C THR A 614 3.22 3.81 -8.98
N PRO A 615 3.81 3.26 -7.90
CA PRO A 615 3.04 2.84 -6.72
C PRO A 615 2.27 4.01 -6.07
N PHE A 616 2.87 5.21 -6.03
CA PHE A 616 2.19 6.39 -5.52
C PHE A 616 0.94 6.75 -6.34
N ILE A 617 1.02 6.73 -7.68
CA ILE A 617 -0.13 6.99 -8.57
C ILE A 617 -1.23 5.96 -8.34
N GLU A 618 -0.88 4.67 -8.31
CA GLU A 618 -1.84 3.58 -8.10
C GLU A 618 -2.56 3.70 -6.76
N ASN A 619 -1.80 3.97 -5.69
CA ASN A 619 -2.35 4.22 -4.36
C ASN A 619 -3.25 5.47 -4.33
N LYS A 620 -2.84 6.56 -5.00
CA LYS A 620 -3.60 7.81 -5.06
C LYS A 620 -4.92 7.61 -5.82
N LEU A 621 -4.91 6.92 -6.97
CA LEU A 621 -6.10 6.61 -7.74
C LEU A 621 -7.05 5.68 -6.97
N THR A 622 -6.52 4.67 -6.30
CA THR A 622 -7.29 3.76 -5.44
C THR A 622 -7.96 4.51 -4.29
N ALA A 623 -7.23 5.38 -3.60
CA ALA A 623 -7.77 6.23 -2.54
C ALA A 623 -8.86 7.18 -3.04
N LEU A 624 -8.69 7.78 -4.23
CA LEU A 624 -9.71 8.63 -4.84
C LEU A 624 -10.99 7.87 -5.16
N ARG A 625 -10.87 6.67 -5.75
CA ARG A 625 -12.02 5.81 -6.03
C ARG A 625 -12.76 5.41 -4.76
N ALA A 626 -12.02 5.08 -3.70
CA ALA A 626 -12.61 4.80 -2.40
C ALA A 626 -13.36 6.01 -1.81
N ARG A 627 -12.79 7.23 -1.91
CA ARG A 627 -13.48 8.47 -1.49
C ARG A 627 -14.75 8.72 -2.30
N GLN A 628 -14.72 8.50 -3.62
CA GLN A 628 -15.89 8.60 -4.48
C GLN A 628 -16.98 7.62 -4.07
N GLN A 629 -16.63 6.34 -3.86
CA GLN A 629 -17.57 5.31 -3.43
C GLN A 629 -18.20 5.65 -2.07
N GLN A 630 -17.39 6.08 -1.10
CA GLN A 630 -17.90 6.51 0.21
C GLN A 630 -18.91 7.66 0.10
N MET A 631 -18.65 8.64 -0.76
CA MET A 631 -19.60 9.74 -0.98
C MET A 631 -20.91 9.26 -1.62
N GLN A 632 -20.82 8.38 -2.62
CA GLN A 632 -21.98 7.81 -3.32
C GLN A 632 -22.85 6.89 -2.45
N THR A 633 -22.31 6.32 -1.36
CA THR A 633 -23.12 5.60 -0.36
C THR A 633 -24.01 6.50 0.48
N HIS A 634 -23.66 7.79 0.63
CA HIS A 634 -24.43 8.77 1.41
C HIS A 634 -25.40 9.57 0.54
N ASP A 635 -25.09 9.76 -0.75
CA ASP A 635 -25.93 10.43 -1.74
C ASP A 635 -25.65 9.87 -3.15
N GLN A 636 -26.61 9.13 -3.71
CA GLN A 636 -26.46 8.45 -5.01
C GLN A 636 -26.36 9.42 -6.20
N ASP A 637 -26.79 10.68 -6.04
CA ASP A 637 -26.77 11.71 -7.08
C ASP A 637 -25.61 12.72 -6.91
N ALA A 638 -24.76 12.55 -5.89
CA ALA A 638 -23.66 13.46 -5.61
C ALA A 638 -22.52 13.35 -6.64
N VAL A 639 -22.14 14.50 -7.22
CA VAL A 639 -20.99 14.61 -8.15
C VAL A 639 -19.70 14.66 -7.35
N PHE A 640 -18.80 13.70 -7.58
CA PHE A 640 -17.52 13.64 -6.89
C PHE A 640 -16.56 14.70 -7.46
N ASP A 641 -16.01 15.53 -6.60
CA ASP A 641 -14.99 16.51 -6.96
C ASP A 641 -13.92 16.66 -5.86
N VAL A 642 -12.75 17.18 -6.24
CA VAL A 642 -11.67 17.52 -5.31
C VAL A 642 -11.76 18.99 -4.93
N THR A 643 -11.83 19.29 -3.64
CA THR A 643 -12.07 20.67 -3.15
C THR A 643 -10.78 21.49 -3.01
N SER A 644 -9.62 20.83 -3.00
CA SER A 644 -8.31 21.50 -2.86
C SER A 644 -7.73 21.81 -4.24
N THR A 645 -7.42 23.09 -4.49
CA THR A 645 -6.73 23.53 -5.72
C THR A 645 -5.39 22.83 -5.90
N GLU A 646 -4.67 22.55 -4.80
CA GLU A 646 -3.38 21.86 -4.84
C GLU A 646 -3.55 20.38 -5.17
N GLU A 647 -4.59 19.73 -4.63
CA GLU A 647 -4.92 18.34 -5.00
C GLU A 647 -5.34 18.25 -6.48
N ALA A 648 -6.14 19.20 -6.98
CA ALA A 648 -6.51 19.26 -8.39
C ALA A 648 -5.27 19.43 -9.30
N ARG A 649 -4.31 20.27 -8.91
CA ARG A 649 -3.03 20.45 -9.64
C ARG A 649 -2.16 19.19 -9.62
N LEU A 650 -2.05 18.53 -8.47
CA LEU A 650 -1.35 17.25 -8.36
C LEU A 650 -1.96 16.23 -9.32
N LEU A 651 -3.28 16.08 -9.32
CA LEU A 651 -3.97 15.12 -10.18
C LEU A 651 -3.93 15.49 -11.67
N PHE A 652 -3.83 16.78 -11.99
CA PHE A 652 -3.49 17.24 -13.35
C PHE A 652 -2.11 16.73 -13.77
N TYR A 653 -1.10 16.81 -12.91
CA TYR A 653 0.23 16.26 -13.21
C TYR A 653 0.24 14.72 -13.24
N VAL A 654 -0.59 14.04 -12.43
CA VAL A 654 -0.83 12.60 -12.56
C VAL A 654 -1.39 12.28 -13.95
N ALA A 655 -2.40 13.01 -14.43
CA ALA A 655 -2.91 12.85 -15.80
C ALA A 655 -1.83 13.08 -16.86
N ARG A 656 -0.96 14.09 -16.66
CA ARG A 656 0.20 14.37 -17.52
C ARG A 656 1.17 13.19 -17.56
N ASN A 657 1.44 12.55 -16.42
CA ASN A 657 2.28 11.37 -16.32
C ASN A 657 1.65 10.15 -17.03
N LEU A 658 0.34 9.89 -16.84
CA LEU A 658 -0.37 8.81 -17.52
C LEU A 658 -0.31 8.96 -19.05
N ILE A 659 -0.49 10.18 -19.56
CA ILE A 659 -0.34 10.48 -21.00
C ILE A 659 1.09 10.18 -21.46
N ARG A 660 2.10 10.56 -20.65
CA ARG A 660 3.52 10.37 -20.96
C ARG A 660 3.92 8.90 -21.09
N ARG A 661 3.29 8.01 -20.32
CA ARG A 661 3.52 6.56 -20.36
C ARG A 661 3.01 5.91 -21.65
N ASN A 662 2.04 6.51 -22.32
CA ASN A 662 1.44 6.03 -23.58
C ASN A 662 1.06 4.54 -23.57
N ASP A 663 0.48 4.09 -22.47
CA ASP A 663 0.01 2.72 -22.27
C ASP A 663 -1.52 2.67 -22.41
N ALA A 664 -2.01 1.79 -23.29
CA ALA A 664 -3.44 1.62 -23.53
C ALA A 664 -4.20 1.14 -22.28
N GLY A 665 -3.54 0.45 -21.34
CA GLY A 665 -4.14 0.02 -20.08
C GLY A 665 -4.51 1.17 -19.13
N LEU A 666 -3.85 2.33 -19.27
CA LEU A 666 -4.02 3.49 -18.38
C LEU A 666 -5.09 4.48 -18.86
N ILE A 667 -5.72 4.20 -20.00
CA ILE A 667 -6.68 5.14 -20.62
C ILE A 667 -7.93 5.35 -19.76
N GLU A 668 -8.36 4.34 -19.03
CA GLU A 668 -9.51 4.42 -18.12
C GLU A 668 -9.16 5.18 -16.83
N ASP A 669 -7.92 5.09 -16.34
CA ASP A 669 -7.44 5.95 -15.25
C ASP A 669 -7.42 7.42 -15.68
N LEU A 670 -6.97 7.71 -16.91
CA LEU A 670 -6.99 9.05 -17.48
C LEU A 670 -8.42 9.56 -17.67
N ARG A 671 -9.33 8.72 -18.18
CA ARG A 671 -10.76 9.06 -18.33
C ARG A 671 -11.36 9.42 -16.97
N TYR A 672 -11.13 8.58 -15.97
CA TYR A 672 -11.62 8.81 -14.61
C TYR A 672 -11.16 10.16 -14.05
N LEU A 673 -9.87 10.50 -14.18
CA LEU A 673 -9.37 11.80 -13.75
C LEU A 673 -10.02 12.97 -14.51
N LEU A 674 -10.27 12.84 -15.81
CA LEU A 674 -10.92 13.87 -16.63
C LEU A 674 -12.45 13.98 -16.45
N GLU A 675 -13.06 13.05 -15.70
CA GLU A 675 -14.46 13.16 -15.27
C GLU A 675 -14.61 14.01 -14.00
N ILE A 676 -13.58 14.10 -13.17
CA ILE A 676 -13.56 14.94 -11.97
C ILE A 676 -13.62 16.42 -12.37
N PRO A 677 -14.65 17.19 -11.98
CA PRO A 677 -14.90 18.55 -12.46
C PRO A 677 -13.71 19.50 -12.31
N SER A 678 -13.06 19.51 -11.15
CA SER A 678 -11.93 20.39 -10.87
C SER A 678 -10.71 20.07 -11.74
N ILE A 679 -10.45 18.81 -12.05
CA ILE A 679 -9.35 18.42 -12.95
C ILE A 679 -9.70 18.76 -14.40
N LYS A 680 -10.94 18.45 -14.82
CA LYS A 680 -11.47 18.75 -16.15
C LYS A 680 -11.39 20.24 -16.46
N ALA A 681 -11.69 21.09 -15.47
CA ALA A 681 -11.56 22.53 -15.59
C ALA A 681 -10.12 22.96 -15.86
N LEU A 682 -9.11 22.26 -15.33
CA LEU A 682 -7.70 22.59 -15.55
C LEU A 682 -7.19 22.15 -16.93
N ALA A 683 -7.82 21.17 -17.60
CA ALA A 683 -7.31 20.54 -18.82
C ALA A 683 -7.01 21.51 -19.98
N HIS A 684 -7.74 22.63 -20.09
CA HIS A 684 -7.52 23.65 -21.11
C HIS A 684 -6.68 24.84 -20.62
N THR A 685 -6.58 25.02 -19.31
CA THR A 685 -5.90 26.16 -18.69
C THR A 685 -4.38 26.03 -18.78
N ALA A 686 -3.69 27.17 -18.73
CA ALA A 686 -2.23 27.18 -18.64
C ALA A 686 -1.78 26.96 -17.19
N ILE A 687 -1.65 25.68 -16.78
CA ILE A 687 -1.08 25.30 -15.49
C ILE A 687 0.42 25.62 -15.47
N THR A 688 1.16 25.14 -16.49
CA THR A 688 2.50 25.66 -16.76
C THR A 688 2.37 27.02 -17.44
N LEU A 689 3.14 28.01 -16.97
CA LEU A 689 3.07 29.38 -17.45
C LEU A 689 3.19 29.44 -18.98
N ASN A 690 2.20 30.09 -19.63
CA ASN A 690 2.10 30.23 -21.09
C ASN A 690 1.95 28.91 -21.88
N GLN A 691 1.50 27.83 -21.25
CA GLN A 691 1.24 26.55 -21.92
C GLN A 691 -0.24 26.13 -21.79
N PRO A 692 -1.18 26.82 -22.49
CA PRO A 692 -2.56 26.35 -22.57
C PRO A 692 -2.65 25.00 -23.29
N ASN A 693 -3.70 24.21 -23.01
CA ASN A 693 -3.91 22.87 -23.58
C ASN A 693 -2.69 21.94 -23.41
N GLU A 694 -1.98 22.05 -22.29
CA GLU A 694 -0.73 21.33 -22.04
C GLU A 694 -0.86 19.81 -22.19
N LEU A 695 -1.92 19.20 -21.62
CA LEU A 695 -2.16 17.76 -21.73
C LEU A 695 -2.38 17.32 -23.18
N LEU A 696 -3.12 18.13 -23.96
CA LEU A 696 -3.39 17.82 -25.37
C LEU A 696 -2.09 17.90 -26.17
N ARG A 697 -1.31 18.98 -26.00
CA ARG A 697 -0.02 19.13 -26.67
C ARG A 697 0.96 18.01 -26.34
N LEU A 698 0.98 17.56 -25.08
CA LEU A 698 1.80 16.41 -24.70
C LEU A 698 1.32 15.12 -25.38
N ALA A 699 0.02 14.82 -25.34
CA ALA A 699 -0.54 13.63 -25.96
C ALA A 699 -0.25 13.57 -27.46
N LEU A 700 -0.43 14.70 -28.12
CA LEU A 700 -0.07 14.96 -29.50
C LEU A 700 1.42 14.65 -29.75
N SER A 701 2.32 15.28 -29.01
CA SER A 701 3.78 15.15 -29.24
C SER A 701 4.33 13.73 -29.05
N LEU A 702 3.62 12.90 -28.29
CA LEU A 702 3.97 11.50 -28.01
C LEU A 702 3.24 10.52 -28.93
N GLY A 703 2.35 10.98 -29.80
CA GLY A 703 1.51 10.13 -30.64
C GLY A 703 0.46 9.33 -29.84
N ASN A 704 0.11 9.76 -28.62
CA ASN A 704 -0.89 9.12 -27.79
C ASN A 704 -2.30 9.49 -28.27
N ARG A 705 -2.77 8.78 -29.30
CA ARG A 705 -4.02 9.05 -30.02
C ARG A 705 -5.25 8.94 -29.12
N ASP A 706 -5.27 7.97 -28.21
CA ASP A 706 -6.39 7.74 -27.32
C ASP A 706 -6.55 8.89 -26.31
N ALA A 707 -5.45 9.35 -25.71
CA ALA A 707 -5.46 10.52 -24.82
C ALA A 707 -5.83 11.82 -25.56
N ALA A 708 -5.29 12.03 -26.78
CA ALA A 708 -5.66 13.20 -27.60
C ALA A 708 -7.15 13.21 -27.93
N THR A 709 -7.73 12.05 -28.27
CA THR A 709 -9.17 11.91 -28.53
C THR A 709 -10.00 12.20 -27.29
N LEU A 710 -9.62 11.69 -26.11
CA LEU A 710 -10.30 11.99 -24.85
C LEU A 710 -10.29 13.49 -24.53
N LEU A 711 -9.16 14.15 -24.70
CA LEU A 711 -9.00 15.57 -24.40
C LEU A 711 -9.78 16.47 -25.37
N LEU A 712 -9.84 16.12 -26.66
CA LEU A 712 -10.62 16.84 -27.67
C LEU A 712 -12.15 16.71 -27.47
N ASN A 713 -12.61 15.74 -26.69
CA ASN A 713 -14.02 15.66 -26.26
C ASN A 713 -14.39 16.70 -25.20
N ILE A 714 -13.42 17.40 -24.60
CA ILE A 714 -13.68 18.49 -23.66
C ILE A 714 -13.88 19.79 -24.47
N PRO A 715 -15.09 20.42 -24.44
CA PRO A 715 -15.39 21.57 -25.31
C PRO A 715 -14.38 22.72 -25.19
N ALA A 716 -14.00 23.07 -23.97
CA ALA A 716 -13.03 24.15 -23.71
C ALA A 716 -11.62 23.85 -24.26
N VAL A 717 -11.17 22.58 -24.19
CA VAL A 717 -9.89 22.15 -24.77
C VAL A 717 -9.96 22.29 -26.29
N ARG A 718 -11.05 21.80 -26.91
CA ARG A 718 -11.26 21.84 -28.36
C ARG A 718 -11.35 23.26 -28.92
N GLU A 719 -12.14 24.13 -28.29
CA GLU A 719 -12.29 25.54 -28.70
C GLU A 719 -10.96 26.27 -28.67
N LEU A 720 -10.21 26.12 -27.57
CA LEU A 720 -8.88 26.70 -27.45
C LEU A 720 -7.93 26.09 -28.48
N ALA A 721 -8.10 24.80 -28.78
CA ALA A 721 -7.27 24.09 -29.73
C ALA A 721 -7.46 24.62 -31.18
N GLN A 722 -8.70 24.90 -31.56
CA GLN A 722 -9.09 25.52 -32.83
C GLN A 722 -8.58 26.96 -32.95
N GLN A 723 -8.74 27.76 -31.89
CA GLN A 723 -8.38 29.19 -31.89
C GLN A 723 -6.89 29.44 -32.17
N ASN A 724 -6.01 28.56 -31.69
CA ASN A 724 -4.56 28.76 -31.77
C ASN A 724 -3.87 27.83 -32.79
N ASN A 725 -4.62 27.08 -33.61
CA ASN A 725 -4.06 26.22 -34.65
C ASN A 725 -2.99 25.22 -34.14
N PHE A 726 -3.14 24.63 -32.95
CA PHE A 726 -2.12 23.76 -32.33
C PHE A 726 -1.79 22.46 -33.10
N TYR A 727 -2.39 22.21 -34.27
CA TYR A 727 -2.20 21.05 -35.14
C TYR A 727 -1.09 21.22 -36.20
N GLN A 728 -0.43 22.39 -36.24
CA GLN A 728 0.48 22.73 -37.35
C GLN A 728 1.85 22.02 -37.32
N ASP A 729 2.33 21.60 -36.14
CA ASP A 729 3.71 21.12 -35.99
C ASP A 729 3.86 19.58 -35.96
N GLU A 730 2.77 18.81 -35.99
CA GLU A 730 2.78 17.35 -35.83
C GLU A 730 2.30 16.57 -37.05
N GLN A 731 2.73 16.99 -38.24
CA GLN A 731 2.61 16.17 -39.44
C GLN A 731 3.63 15.04 -39.45
N GLN A 732 3.46 14.01 -38.60
CA GLN A 732 4.05 12.70 -38.87
C GLN A 732 3.01 11.58 -38.68
N GLU A 733 2.69 10.96 -39.81
CA GLU A 733 1.99 9.67 -39.97
C GLU A 733 0.46 9.63 -39.70
N GLY A 734 -0.29 10.17 -40.66
CA GLY A 734 -1.44 9.44 -41.23
C GLY A 734 -2.86 9.82 -40.80
N VAL A 735 -3.06 10.80 -39.92
CA VAL A 735 -4.39 11.34 -39.59
C VAL A 735 -4.33 12.87 -39.51
N ASP A 736 -5.20 13.58 -40.25
CA ASP A 736 -5.29 15.04 -40.20
C ASP A 736 -6.09 15.49 -38.97
N LEU A 737 -5.38 15.72 -37.87
CA LEU A 737 -5.98 16.17 -36.60
C LEU A 737 -6.57 17.58 -36.69
N ARG A 738 -6.25 18.35 -37.74
CA ARG A 738 -6.91 19.62 -38.05
C ARG A 738 -8.34 19.38 -38.51
N GLU A 739 -8.57 18.32 -39.28
CA GLU A 739 -9.89 17.89 -39.75
C GLU A 739 -10.73 17.39 -38.57
N LEU A 740 -10.13 16.61 -37.65
CA LEU A 740 -10.77 16.12 -36.42
C LEU A 740 -11.22 17.26 -35.49
N ALA A 741 -10.42 18.33 -35.41
CA ALA A 741 -10.73 19.50 -34.60
C ALA A 741 -11.67 20.49 -35.27
N ALA A 742 -11.59 20.68 -36.58
CA ALA A 742 -12.47 21.57 -37.34
C ALA A 742 -13.88 20.98 -37.52
N ASP A 743 -13.98 19.65 -37.47
CA ASP A 743 -15.25 18.96 -37.56
C ASP A 743 -15.92 18.86 -36.18
N THR A 744 -16.76 19.86 -35.91
CA THR A 744 -17.60 19.95 -34.70
C THR A 744 -18.51 18.73 -34.49
N GLU A 745 -18.69 17.90 -35.51
CA GLU A 745 -19.57 16.73 -35.49
C GLU A 745 -18.81 15.39 -35.67
N SER A 746 -17.74 15.32 -36.48
CA SER A 746 -16.93 14.09 -36.62
C SER A 746 -16.10 13.76 -35.38
N SER A 747 -15.65 14.77 -34.61
CA SER A 747 -15.03 14.54 -33.29
C SER A 747 -15.98 13.87 -32.28
N MET A 748 -17.29 13.94 -32.51
CA MET A 748 -18.34 13.40 -31.65
C MET A 748 -18.96 12.09 -32.14
N THR A 749 -18.63 11.56 -33.33
CA THR A 749 -19.54 10.61 -34.03
C THR A 749 -18.96 9.27 -34.44
N ALA A 750 -17.69 8.98 -34.15
CA ALA A 750 -17.26 7.59 -34.08
C ALA A 750 -17.78 6.99 -32.77
N LEU A 751 -18.73 6.05 -32.85
CA LEU A 751 -19.00 5.14 -31.74
C LEU A 751 -17.64 4.53 -31.33
N THR A 752 -17.32 4.55 -30.05
CA THR A 752 -16.13 3.87 -29.51
C THR A 752 -16.17 2.39 -29.90
N GLN A 753 -15.03 1.69 -29.89
CA GLN A 753 -15.03 0.24 -30.15
C GLN A 753 -16.01 -0.51 -29.22
N GLY A 754 -16.17 -0.07 -27.98
CA GLY A 754 -17.17 -0.62 -27.05
C GLY A 754 -18.61 -0.33 -27.47
N GLU A 755 -18.93 0.90 -27.87
CA GLU A 755 -20.27 1.27 -28.37
C GLU A 755 -20.61 0.58 -29.69
N GLN A 756 -19.63 0.42 -30.60
CA GLN A 756 -19.79 -0.33 -31.85
C GLN A 756 -20.15 -1.78 -31.58
N LYS A 757 -19.47 -2.45 -30.62
CA LYS A 757 -19.78 -3.82 -30.22
C LYS A 757 -21.19 -3.96 -29.64
N ARG A 758 -21.62 -3.02 -28.79
CA ARG A 758 -22.99 -3.03 -28.22
C ARG A 758 -24.07 -2.80 -29.27
N LEU A 759 -23.84 -1.85 -30.18
CA LEU A 759 -24.74 -1.64 -31.31
C LEU A 759 -24.79 -2.89 -32.21
N HIS A 760 -23.65 -3.54 -32.45
CA HIS A 760 -23.59 -4.78 -33.23
C HIS A 760 -24.43 -5.90 -32.59
N ALA A 761 -24.39 -6.06 -31.27
CA ALA A 761 -25.21 -7.04 -30.56
C ALA A 761 -26.72 -6.79 -30.73
N ALA A 762 -27.16 -5.53 -30.71
CA ALA A 762 -28.56 -5.18 -31.00
C ALA A 762 -28.93 -5.45 -32.47
N ILE A 763 -28.01 -5.17 -33.41
CA ILE A 763 -28.20 -5.49 -34.83
C ILE A 763 -28.36 -7.00 -35.01
N GLU A 764 -27.45 -7.82 -34.46
CA GLU A 764 -27.51 -9.28 -34.56
C GLU A 764 -28.86 -9.85 -34.10
N ARG A 765 -29.45 -9.28 -33.03
CA ARG A 765 -30.74 -9.75 -32.48
C ARG A 765 -31.95 -9.36 -33.33
N TYR A 766 -32.02 -8.11 -33.79
CA TYR A 766 -33.25 -7.57 -34.40
C TYR A 766 -33.21 -7.48 -35.92
N GLU A 767 -32.03 -7.55 -36.55
CA GLU A 767 -31.91 -7.53 -38.01
C GLU A 767 -32.68 -8.69 -38.71
N PRO A 768 -32.74 -9.93 -38.17
CA PRO A 768 -33.56 -10.99 -38.78
C PRO A 768 -35.05 -10.64 -38.84
N LEU A 769 -35.59 -10.02 -37.77
CA LEU A 769 -36.98 -9.57 -37.72
C LEU A 769 -37.24 -8.44 -38.72
N LEU A 770 -36.30 -7.50 -38.82
CA LEU A 770 -36.34 -6.42 -39.81
C LEU A 770 -36.31 -6.99 -41.25
N LYS A 771 -35.47 -7.99 -41.54
CA LYS A 771 -35.38 -8.65 -42.85
C LYS A 771 -36.64 -9.44 -43.19
N GLN A 772 -37.29 -10.05 -42.20
CA GLN A 772 -38.53 -10.82 -42.38
C GLN A 772 -39.74 -9.91 -42.65
N ALA A 773 -39.88 -8.80 -41.93
CA ALA A 773 -41.00 -7.87 -42.07
C ALA A 773 -40.80 -6.81 -43.17
N GLY A 774 -39.54 -6.40 -43.41
CA GLY A 774 -39.15 -5.30 -44.28
C GLY A 774 -39.10 -3.95 -43.54
N ALA A 775 -38.06 -3.15 -43.78
CA ALA A 775 -37.85 -1.87 -43.10
C ALA A 775 -39.01 -0.87 -43.27
N SER A 776 -39.66 -0.88 -44.44
CA SER A 776 -40.84 -0.05 -44.71
C SER A 776 -42.06 -0.43 -43.86
N ALA A 777 -42.27 -1.72 -43.61
CA ALA A 777 -43.38 -2.18 -42.77
C ALA A 777 -43.17 -1.82 -41.29
N ILE A 778 -41.94 -1.99 -40.79
CA ILE A 778 -41.56 -1.61 -39.42
C ILE A 778 -41.65 -0.09 -39.21
N LEU A 779 -41.21 0.72 -40.18
CA LEU A 779 -41.42 2.17 -40.13
C LEU A 779 -42.91 2.55 -40.19
N GLY A 780 -43.73 1.78 -40.92
CA GLY A 780 -45.18 1.94 -40.92
C GLY A 780 -45.79 1.71 -39.55
N ASP A 781 -45.33 0.67 -38.84
CA ASP A 781 -45.75 0.39 -37.46
C ASP A 781 -45.29 1.48 -36.49
N LEU A 782 -44.04 1.94 -36.58
CA LEU A 782 -43.56 3.11 -35.81
C LEU A 782 -44.43 4.35 -36.05
N ARG A 783 -44.82 4.64 -37.31
CA ARG A 783 -45.72 5.75 -37.62
C ARG A 783 -47.09 5.59 -36.94
N TYR A 784 -47.63 4.37 -36.91
CA TYR A 784 -48.89 4.08 -36.23
C TYR A 784 -48.77 4.29 -34.71
N THR A 785 -47.66 3.83 -34.11
CA THR A 785 -47.36 4.06 -32.69
C THR A 785 -47.28 5.55 -32.36
N LEU A 786 -46.55 6.33 -33.16
CA LEU A 786 -46.45 7.78 -32.98
C LEU A 786 -47.80 8.49 -33.15
N GLU A 787 -48.63 8.06 -34.11
CA GLU A 787 -49.99 8.55 -34.28
C GLU A 787 -50.87 8.26 -33.06
N SER A 788 -50.79 7.05 -32.52
CA SER A 788 -51.52 6.66 -31.30
C SER A 788 -51.10 7.53 -30.09
N HIS A 789 -49.79 7.73 -29.90
CA HIS A 789 -49.26 8.60 -28.85
C HIS A 789 -49.70 10.06 -29.01
N TYR A 790 -49.76 10.57 -30.25
CA TYR A 790 -50.29 11.91 -30.52
C TYR A 790 -51.78 12.01 -30.21
N ARG A 791 -52.59 11.02 -30.62
CA ARG A 791 -54.03 11.02 -30.34
C ARG A 791 -54.34 10.96 -28.84
N ALA A 792 -53.51 10.27 -28.06
CA ALA A 792 -53.62 10.23 -26.61
C ALA A 792 -53.33 11.58 -25.96
N ASN A 793 -52.34 12.33 -26.48
CA ASN A 793 -51.96 13.66 -26.00
C ASN A 793 -51.74 14.64 -27.17
N PRO A 794 -52.81 15.14 -27.81
CA PRO A 794 -52.68 15.99 -28.98
C PRO A 794 -52.14 17.37 -28.60
N ALA A 795 -51.47 18.03 -29.54
CA ALA A 795 -51.09 19.42 -29.35
C ALA A 795 -52.36 20.28 -29.21
N VAL A 796 -52.40 21.14 -28.19
CA VAL A 796 -53.58 21.95 -27.88
C VAL A 796 -53.30 23.42 -28.11
N LEU A 797 -54.16 24.08 -28.88
CA LEU A 797 -54.21 25.52 -28.95
C LEU A 797 -55.17 26.05 -27.88
N ALA A 798 -54.62 26.65 -26.82
CA ALA A 798 -55.42 27.31 -25.80
C ALA A 798 -55.94 28.67 -26.31
N THR A 799 -57.26 28.85 -26.33
CA THR A 799 -57.89 30.15 -26.58
C THR A 799 -58.57 30.66 -25.30
N LYS A 800 -58.97 31.94 -25.26
CA LYS A 800 -59.58 32.54 -24.05
C LYS A 800 -60.86 31.84 -23.57
N ASN A 801 -61.56 31.12 -24.46
CA ASN A 801 -62.86 30.50 -24.15
C ASN A 801 -62.91 28.98 -24.37
N GLU A 802 -62.00 28.39 -25.16
CA GLU A 802 -61.99 26.94 -25.48
C GLU A 802 -60.57 26.42 -25.81
N SER A 803 -60.34 25.11 -25.64
CA SER A 803 -59.10 24.41 -26.04
C SER A 803 -59.34 23.63 -27.33
N ILE A 804 -58.59 23.93 -28.38
CA ILE A 804 -58.71 23.24 -29.68
C ILE A 804 -57.63 22.16 -29.77
N HIS A 805 -58.04 20.90 -29.92
CA HIS A 805 -57.12 19.81 -30.25
C HIS A 805 -56.71 19.92 -31.72
N LEU A 806 -55.40 19.98 -31.95
CA LEU A 806 -54.84 20.12 -33.29
C LEU A 806 -54.80 18.76 -34.02
N PRO A 807 -55.07 18.72 -35.34
CA PRO A 807 -55.06 17.47 -36.11
C PRO A 807 -53.63 16.97 -36.40
N LEU A 808 -53.47 15.67 -36.62
CA LEU A 808 -52.15 15.08 -36.92
C LEU A 808 -51.61 15.55 -38.29
N CYS A 809 -52.46 15.54 -39.31
CA CYS A 809 -52.09 15.76 -40.71
C CYS A 809 -52.12 17.24 -41.11
N TRP A 810 -51.20 17.62 -42.02
CA TRP A 810 -51.10 19.01 -42.50
C TRP A 810 -52.36 19.48 -43.23
N HIS A 811 -52.99 18.61 -44.02
CA HIS A 811 -54.21 18.94 -44.76
C HIS A 811 -55.33 19.45 -43.84
N ASP A 812 -55.58 18.71 -42.75
CA ASP A 812 -56.61 19.06 -41.78
C ASP A 812 -56.23 20.32 -41.00
N PHE A 813 -54.94 20.49 -40.66
CA PHE A 813 -54.44 21.71 -40.03
C PHE A 813 -54.59 22.93 -40.94
N ALA A 814 -54.31 22.79 -42.23
CA ALA A 814 -54.44 23.86 -43.22
C ALA A 814 -55.91 24.26 -43.44
N ALA A 815 -56.85 23.35 -43.25
CA ALA A 815 -58.29 23.59 -43.32
C ALA A 815 -58.85 24.34 -42.10
N LEU A 816 -58.12 24.44 -40.98
CA LEU A 816 -58.55 25.20 -39.81
C LEU A 816 -58.54 26.71 -40.10
N SER A 817 -59.67 27.37 -39.85
CA SER A 817 -59.81 28.82 -39.98
C SER A 817 -59.24 29.56 -38.76
N LEU A 818 -57.90 29.61 -38.65
CA LEU A 818 -57.16 30.27 -37.57
C LEU A 818 -56.68 31.67 -37.97
N THR A 819 -56.67 32.61 -37.02
CA THR A 819 -55.95 33.89 -37.19
C THR A 819 -54.44 33.67 -37.25
N THR A 820 -53.67 34.64 -37.77
CA THR A 820 -52.20 34.55 -37.87
C THR A 820 -51.55 34.21 -36.52
N GLN A 821 -51.96 34.89 -35.44
CA GLN A 821 -51.43 34.63 -34.09
C GLN A 821 -51.81 33.24 -33.56
N GLN A 822 -53.03 32.78 -33.83
CA GLN A 822 -53.47 31.43 -33.45
C GLN A 822 -52.71 30.36 -34.22
N ARG A 823 -52.39 30.61 -35.50
CA ARG A 823 -51.60 29.71 -36.34
C ARG A 823 -50.16 29.59 -35.83
N GLU A 824 -49.52 30.70 -35.46
CA GLU A 824 -48.18 30.69 -34.85
C GLU A 824 -48.16 29.92 -33.52
N ASN A 825 -49.16 30.15 -32.66
CA ASN A 825 -49.26 29.44 -31.39
C ASN A 825 -49.54 27.94 -31.59
N ALA A 826 -50.34 27.58 -32.60
CA ALA A 826 -50.58 26.18 -32.96
C ALA A 826 -49.31 25.50 -33.48
N LEU A 827 -48.50 26.19 -34.31
CA LEU A 827 -47.19 25.70 -34.76
C LEU A 827 -46.24 25.46 -33.58
N LYS A 828 -46.14 26.40 -32.64
CA LYS A 828 -45.34 26.22 -31.41
C LYS A 828 -45.82 25.02 -30.59
N ALA A 829 -47.14 24.80 -30.49
CA ALA A 829 -47.69 23.64 -29.82
C ALA A 829 -47.33 22.31 -30.52
N TYR A 830 -47.29 22.28 -31.87
CA TYR A 830 -46.78 21.11 -32.61
C TYR A 830 -45.29 20.87 -32.39
N TYR A 831 -44.47 21.93 -32.34
CA TYR A 831 -43.03 21.81 -32.14
C TYR A 831 -42.68 21.25 -30.75
N GLN A 832 -43.46 21.63 -29.74
CA GLN A 832 -43.32 21.13 -28.36
C GLN A 832 -43.89 19.72 -28.17
N ASN A 833 -44.73 19.23 -29.09
CA ASN A 833 -45.31 17.89 -28.99
C ASN A 833 -44.36 16.85 -29.58
N LYS A 834 -43.67 16.11 -28.70
CA LYS A 834 -42.61 15.16 -29.10
C LYS A 834 -43.12 14.03 -30.03
N PRO A 835 -44.25 13.34 -29.77
CA PRO A 835 -44.79 12.35 -30.71
C PRO A 835 -45.06 12.91 -32.11
N HIS A 836 -45.61 14.13 -32.20
CA HIS A 836 -45.82 14.80 -33.49
C HIS A 836 -44.50 15.11 -34.17
N THR A 837 -43.53 15.66 -33.45
CA THR A 837 -42.20 15.97 -33.98
C THR A 837 -41.45 14.73 -34.49
N ALA A 838 -41.49 13.62 -33.74
CA ALA A 838 -40.94 12.35 -34.19
C ALA A 838 -41.67 11.79 -35.42
N TRP A 839 -43.00 11.92 -35.47
CA TRP A 839 -43.81 11.54 -36.64
C TRP A 839 -43.43 12.36 -37.89
N ARG A 840 -43.24 13.67 -37.72
CA ARG A 840 -42.79 14.59 -38.78
C ARG A 840 -41.36 14.27 -39.25
N TYR A 841 -40.46 13.90 -38.33
CA TYR A 841 -39.09 13.52 -38.66
C TYR A 841 -39.05 12.35 -39.65
N ILE A 842 -39.88 11.32 -39.45
CA ILE A 842 -39.93 10.14 -40.33
C ILE A 842 -40.97 10.26 -41.46
N SER A 843 -41.52 11.45 -41.72
CA SER A 843 -42.56 11.67 -42.74
C SER A 843 -42.00 12.23 -44.05
N LYS A 844 -42.62 11.81 -45.16
CA LYS A 844 -42.29 12.24 -46.52
C LYS A 844 -43.59 12.60 -47.25
N PRO A 845 -43.86 13.89 -47.52
CA PRO A 845 -43.10 15.07 -47.11
C PRO A 845 -43.32 15.48 -45.63
N ASN A 846 -42.44 16.34 -45.08
CA ASN A 846 -42.66 17.05 -43.82
C ASN A 846 -43.01 18.52 -44.10
N HIS A 847 -44.28 18.89 -43.97
CA HIS A 847 -44.77 20.25 -44.24
C HIS A 847 -44.45 21.29 -43.15
N TRP A 848 -43.86 20.88 -42.02
CA TRP A 848 -43.44 21.78 -40.92
C TRP A 848 -41.94 22.09 -40.96
N MET A 849 -41.26 21.75 -42.05
CA MET A 849 -39.83 21.95 -42.26
C MET A 849 -39.49 23.42 -42.54
N HIS A 850 -38.36 23.90 -42.02
CA HIS A 850 -37.87 25.26 -42.29
C HIS A 850 -37.39 25.42 -43.76
N GLU A 851 -37.63 26.60 -44.37
CA GLU A 851 -37.23 26.90 -45.76
C GLU A 851 -35.70 26.93 -45.96
N ASP A 852 -34.94 27.15 -44.89
CA ASP A 852 -33.47 27.10 -44.86
C ASP A 852 -32.91 25.87 -44.11
N ALA A 853 -33.70 24.80 -43.92
CA ALA A 853 -33.18 23.59 -43.31
C ALA A 853 -32.06 22.97 -44.18
N GLY A 854 -30.86 22.79 -43.62
CA GLY A 854 -29.66 22.38 -44.37
C GLY A 854 -29.55 20.86 -44.62
N TYR A 855 -30.13 20.02 -43.77
CA TYR A 855 -29.95 18.56 -43.77
C TYR A 855 -31.24 17.82 -44.13
N VAL A 856 -31.77 18.10 -45.33
CA VAL A 856 -33.05 17.60 -45.81
C VAL A 856 -32.96 17.08 -47.24
N TYR A 857 -33.83 16.13 -47.59
CA TYR A 857 -34.13 15.80 -48.97
C TYR A 857 -35.21 16.73 -49.51
N ILE A 858 -35.09 17.06 -50.80
CA ILE A 858 -36.00 17.94 -51.53
C ILE A 858 -36.45 17.19 -52.79
N ASN A 859 -37.75 17.24 -53.11
CA ASN A 859 -38.25 16.66 -54.37
C ASN A 859 -37.73 17.44 -55.59
N GLU A 860 -37.80 16.85 -56.79
CA GLU A 860 -37.29 17.46 -58.03
C GLU A 860 -37.94 18.83 -58.35
N GLU A 861 -39.17 19.04 -57.88
CA GLU A 861 -39.93 20.28 -58.08
C GLU A 861 -39.62 21.38 -57.03
N HIS A 862 -38.77 21.10 -56.03
CA HIS A 862 -38.44 21.98 -54.90
C HIS A 862 -39.65 22.44 -54.06
N THR A 863 -40.76 21.71 -54.12
CA THR A 863 -42.03 22.00 -53.42
C THR A 863 -42.17 21.25 -52.10
N GLU A 864 -41.45 20.15 -51.92
CA GLU A 864 -41.55 19.28 -50.75
C GLU A 864 -40.19 18.98 -50.14
N ARG A 865 -40.13 18.92 -48.80
CA ARG A 865 -38.91 18.64 -48.04
C ARG A 865 -39.16 17.61 -46.95
N TRP A 866 -38.18 16.78 -46.65
CA TRP A 866 -38.22 15.83 -45.53
C TRP A 866 -36.82 15.54 -44.99
N SER A 867 -36.72 14.96 -43.80
CA SER A 867 -35.42 14.64 -43.19
C SER A 867 -34.72 13.50 -43.94
N THR A 868 -33.43 13.31 -43.68
CA THR A 868 -32.60 12.24 -44.26
C THR A 868 -32.84 10.86 -43.64
N PHE A 869 -33.96 10.65 -42.93
CA PHE A 869 -34.26 9.40 -42.20
C PHE A 869 -34.20 8.13 -43.07
N GLU A 870 -34.41 8.25 -44.39
CA GLU A 870 -34.37 7.13 -45.33
C GLU A 870 -33.00 6.42 -45.35
N GLU A 871 -31.89 7.13 -45.08
CA GLU A 871 -30.54 6.54 -44.95
C GLU A 871 -30.39 5.70 -43.68
N TYR A 872 -31.19 5.99 -42.66
CA TYR A 872 -31.15 5.37 -41.34
C TYR A 872 -32.34 4.45 -41.09
N GLN A 873 -33.21 4.22 -42.06
CA GLN A 873 -34.46 3.47 -41.89
C GLN A 873 -34.26 2.09 -41.27
N SER A 874 -33.18 1.40 -41.63
CA SER A 874 -32.85 0.09 -41.08
C SER A 874 -32.41 0.19 -39.62
N LEU A 875 -31.59 1.20 -39.28
CA LEU A 875 -31.13 1.43 -37.91
C LEU A 875 -32.26 1.92 -37.00
N ILE A 876 -33.09 2.86 -37.49
CA ILE A 876 -34.31 3.33 -36.81
C ILE A 876 -35.25 2.14 -36.56
N GLY A 877 -35.44 1.26 -37.56
CA GLY A 877 -36.25 0.05 -37.42
C GLY A 877 -35.70 -0.91 -36.38
N ILE A 878 -34.39 -1.18 -36.37
CA ILE A 878 -33.72 -2.04 -35.37
C ILE A 878 -33.89 -1.48 -33.95
N LEU A 879 -33.66 -0.19 -33.78
CA LEU A 879 -33.77 0.47 -32.48
C LEU A 879 -35.23 0.60 -32.01
N TYR A 880 -36.17 0.81 -32.94
CA TYR A 880 -37.59 0.74 -32.63
C TYR A 880 -37.98 -0.65 -32.14
N LEU A 881 -37.59 -1.72 -32.86
CA LEU A 881 -37.81 -3.10 -32.43
C LEU A 881 -37.21 -3.37 -31.05
N ALA A 882 -36.02 -2.83 -30.74
CA ALA A 882 -35.43 -2.90 -29.42
C ALA A 882 -36.23 -2.10 -28.36
N ALA A 883 -36.76 -0.93 -28.73
CA ALA A 883 -37.57 -0.10 -27.85
C ALA A 883 -38.92 -0.77 -27.50
N ILE A 884 -39.50 -1.54 -28.42
CA ILE A 884 -40.77 -2.25 -28.24
C ILE A 884 -40.62 -3.74 -27.88
N ASP A 885 -39.42 -4.25 -27.67
CA ASP A 885 -39.23 -5.65 -27.22
C ASP A 885 -39.67 -5.79 -25.76
N GLU A 886 -40.91 -6.24 -25.55
CA GLU A 886 -41.48 -6.56 -24.24
C GLU A 886 -40.81 -7.78 -23.59
N LEU A 887 -40.15 -8.64 -24.37
CA LEU A 887 -39.41 -9.80 -23.87
C LEU A 887 -38.03 -9.42 -23.34
N ALA A 888 -37.48 -8.26 -23.75
CA ALA A 888 -36.23 -7.73 -23.23
C ALA A 888 -36.45 -6.95 -21.92
N PRO A 889 -35.87 -7.39 -20.79
CA PRO A 889 -36.13 -6.77 -19.48
C PRO A 889 -35.67 -5.31 -19.44
N CYS A 890 -36.45 -4.45 -18.78
CA CYS A 890 -36.04 -3.06 -18.54
C CYS A 890 -35.07 -2.97 -17.36
N ILE A 891 -34.04 -2.16 -17.53
CA ILE A 891 -32.97 -1.93 -16.55
C ILE A 891 -32.83 -0.43 -16.27
N ASP A 892 -32.09 -0.06 -15.23
CA ASP A 892 -31.78 1.33 -14.85
C ASP A 892 -33.01 2.19 -14.56
N GLY A 893 -34.04 1.60 -13.93
CA GLY A 893 -35.27 2.30 -13.57
C GLY A 893 -36.23 2.57 -14.74
N PHE A 894 -35.91 2.12 -15.95
CA PHE A 894 -36.82 2.22 -17.09
C PHE A 894 -37.96 1.19 -16.97
N THR A 895 -39.12 1.57 -17.49
CA THR A 895 -40.25 0.69 -17.77
C THR A 895 -40.39 0.56 -19.28
N PHE A 896 -41.20 -0.39 -19.74
CA PHE A 896 -41.50 -0.51 -21.16
C PHE A 896 -42.04 0.81 -21.75
N ALA A 897 -42.95 1.46 -21.03
CA ALA A 897 -43.54 2.73 -21.43
C ALA A 897 -42.51 3.87 -21.47
N THR A 898 -41.59 3.95 -20.50
CA THR A 898 -40.57 5.02 -20.48
C THR A 898 -39.43 4.78 -21.46
N ARG A 899 -39.08 3.52 -21.77
CA ARG A 899 -38.13 3.18 -22.84
C ARG A 899 -38.66 3.64 -24.20
N LEU A 900 -39.90 3.29 -24.52
CA LEU A 900 -40.54 3.72 -25.77
C LEU A 900 -40.71 5.25 -25.80
N ALA A 901 -41.10 5.87 -24.69
CA ALA A 901 -41.20 7.32 -24.61
C ALA A 901 -39.84 8.01 -24.86
N HIS A 902 -38.76 7.49 -24.27
CA HIS A 902 -37.39 8.00 -24.51
C HIS A 902 -36.98 7.87 -25.98
N PHE A 903 -37.28 6.74 -26.62
CA PHE A 903 -37.02 6.55 -28.05
C PHE A 903 -37.76 7.58 -28.92
N ILE A 904 -39.04 7.85 -28.60
CA ILE A 904 -39.84 8.88 -29.28
C ILE A 904 -39.25 10.27 -29.04
N ASP A 905 -38.78 10.56 -27.83
CA ASP A 905 -38.16 11.83 -27.47
C ASP A 905 -36.87 12.08 -28.26
N GLU A 906 -36.01 11.07 -28.39
CA GLU A 906 -34.77 11.18 -29.17
C GLU A 906 -35.03 11.33 -30.68
N LEU A 907 -36.05 10.66 -31.23
CA LEU A 907 -36.49 10.92 -32.61
C LEU A 907 -37.03 12.35 -32.79
N ALA A 908 -37.72 12.89 -31.78
CA ALA A 908 -38.17 14.28 -31.80
C ALA A 908 -36.99 15.25 -31.75
N HIS A 909 -35.97 14.96 -30.93
CA HIS A 909 -34.73 15.74 -30.87
C HIS A 909 -33.97 15.69 -32.19
N LEU A 910 -33.95 14.56 -32.89
CA LEU A 910 -33.39 14.45 -34.24
C LEU A 910 -34.12 15.35 -35.26
N GLY A 911 -35.44 15.46 -35.14
CA GLY A 911 -36.26 16.35 -35.98
C GLY A 911 -36.00 17.84 -35.77
N ARG A 912 -35.44 18.23 -34.62
CA ARG A 912 -35.27 19.63 -34.21
C ARG A 912 -33.86 19.97 -33.73
N ALA A 913 -32.86 19.19 -34.08
CA ALA A 913 -31.51 19.32 -33.52
C ALA A 913 -30.93 20.74 -33.70
N HIS A 914 -31.05 21.33 -34.89
CA HIS A 914 -30.54 22.68 -35.18
C HIS A 914 -31.48 23.81 -34.77
N ASN A 915 -32.65 23.49 -34.19
CA ASN A 915 -33.45 24.49 -33.50
C ASN A 915 -32.83 24.91 -32.16
N TRP A 916 -31.81 24.18 -31.67
CA TRP A 916 -31.09 24.44 -30.42
C TRP A 916 -29.75 25.18 -30.60
N ASP A 917 -29.38 25.53 -31.84
CA ASP A 917 -28.10 26.20 -32.16
C ASP A 917 -27.99 27.60 -31.56
N LYS A 918 -29.13 28.24 -31.25
CA LYS A 918 -29.18 29.53 -30.58
C LYS A 918 -29.05 29.33 -29.07
N SER A 919 -28.23 30.19 -28.44
CA SER A 919 -28.07 30.24 -26.98
C SER A 919 -28.45 31.60 -26.41
N LYS A 920 -28.90 31.63 -25.16
CA LYS A 920 -29.17 32.85 -24.39
C LYS A 920 -28.35 32.86 -23.11
N LEU A 921 -27.90 34.04 -22.67
CA LEU A 921 -27.23 34.17 -21.37
C LEU A 921 -28.28 34.27 -20.25
N LYS A 922 -28.21 33.35 -19.28
CA LYS A 922 -29.03 33.39 -18.08
C LYS A 922 -28.11 33.22 -16.87
N ASN A 923 -28.09 34.20 -15.97
CA ASN A 923 -27.23 34.23 -14.78
C ASN A 923 -25.72 34.00 -15.07
N GLY A 924 -25.21 34.52 -16.19
CA GLY A 924 -23.81 34.35 -16.59
C GLY A 924 -23.47 32.98 -17.20
N VAL A 925 -24.44 32.07 -17.31
CA VAL A 925 -24.30 30.77 -17.97
C VAL A 925 -24.99 30.82 -19.34
N GLN A 926 -24.31 30.34 -20.37
CA GLN A 926 -24.85 30.22 -21.72
C GLN A 926 -25.78 28.99 -21.78
N GLU A 927 -27.07 29.21 -21.98
CA GLU A 927 -28.10 28.17 -22.05
C GLU A 927 -28.61 28.05 -23.49
N HIS A 928 -28.49 26.86 -24.09
CA HIS A 928 -29.09 26.55 -25.39
C HIS A 928 -30.60 26.33 -25.23
N TYR A 929 -31.40 26.72 -26.23
CA TYR A 929 -32.85 26.57 -26.18
C TYR A 929 -33.41 26.24 -27.56
N ASP A 930 -34.49 25.45 -27.62
CA ASP A 930 -35.28 25.29 -28.83
C ASP A 930 -35.90 26.64 -29.22
N ASP A 931 -35.56 27.16 -30.39
CA ASP A 931 -36.08 28.43 -30.88
C ASP A 931 -37.58 28.41 -31.25
N LEU A 932 -38.20 27.22 -31.25
CA LEU A 932 -39.60 26.98 -31.58
C LEU A 932 -39.97 27.50 -32.98
N GLU A 933 -39.01 27.53 -33.90
CA GLU A 933 -39.22 27.78 -35.31
C GLU A 933 -39.49 26.46 -36.05
N ALA A 934 -39.75 26.52 -37.37
CA ALA A 934 -39.96 25.34 -38.20
C ALA A 934 -38.79 24.34 -38.08
N ASP A 935 -39.08 23.06 -38.32
CA ASP A 935 -38.15 21.95 -38.02
C ASP A 935 -36.83 22.11 -38.79
N ARG A 936 -35.71 21.97 -38.08
CA ARG A 936 -34.34 21.89 -38.62
C ARG A 936 -33.67 20.60 -38.10
N PRO A 937 -33.74 19.50 -38.88
CA PRO A 937 -33.29 18.18 -38.43
C PRO A 937 -31.77 18.05 -38.42
N SER A 938 -31.25 17.09 -37.64
CA SER A 938 -29.82 16.80 -37.45
C SER A 938 -29.06 16.54 -38.76
N CYS A 939 -27.77 16.94 -38.81
CA CYS A 939 -26.83 16.53 -39.86
C CYS A 939 -26.59 15.01 -39.89
N PHE A 940 -26.03 14.54 -41.00
CA PHE A 940 -25.73 13.12 -41.21
C PHE A 940 -24.85 12.52 -40.09
N SER A 941 -23.83 13.24 -39.61
CA SER A 941 -22.88 12.74 -38.61
C SER A 941 -23.55 12.48 -37.25
N GLY A 942 -24.43 13.36 -36.79
CA GLY A 942 -25.06 13.32 -35.46
C GLY A 942 -26.19 12.32 -35.32
N VAL A 943 -26.79 11.86 -36.42
CA VAL A 943 -27.93 10.93 -36.41
C VAL A 943 -27.55 9.59 -35.79
N LYS A 944 -26.42 9.00 -36.17
CA LYS A 944 -26.03 7.65 -35.74
C LYS A 944 -25.80 7.53 -34.22
N ARG A 945 -25.20 8.54 -33.59
CA ARG A 945 -24.92 8.54 -32.15
C ARG A 945 -26.18 8.75 -31.31
N ARG A 946 -27.04 9.70 -31.68
CA ARG A 946 -28.34 9.90 -31.01
C ARG A 946 -29.25 8.68 -31.17
N LEU A 947 -29.25 8.07 -32.35
CA LEU A 947 -29.95 6.79 -32.55
C LEU A 947 -29.39 5.69 -31.62
N PHE A 948 -28.08 5.53 -31.49
CA PHE A 948 -27.52 4.57 -30.52
C PHE A 948 -27.98 4.84 -29.07
N GLN A 949 -28.07 6.11 -28.67
CA GLN A 949 -28.54 6.52 -27.33
C GLN A 949 -30.07 6.47 -27.16
N SER A 950 -30.84 6.25 -28.23
CA SER A 950 -32.31 6.36 -28.20
C SER A 950 -33.02 5.27 -27.41
N VAL A 951 -32.36 4.15 -27.12
CA VAL A 951 -32.97 2.99 -26.44
C VAL A 951 -32.29 2.74 -25.09
N LEU A 952 -32.39 3.72 -24.20
CA LEU A 952 -31.95 3.56 -22.80
C LEU A 952 -32.80 2.52 -22.07
N GLY A 953 -32.21 1.82 -21.10
CA GLY A 953 -32.88 0.76 -20.35
C GLY A 953 -33.03 -0.55 -21.13
N HIS A 954 -32.30 -0.74 -22.23
CA HIS A 954 -32.19 -2.02 -22.95
C HIS A 954 -30.83 -2.71 -22.65
N PRO A 955 -30.81 -3.97 -22.17
CA PRO A 955 -29.60 -4.67 -21.75
C PRO A 955 -28.46 -4.74 -22.77
N LEU A 956 -28.75 -4.96 -24.05
CA LEU A 956 -27.73 -5.04 -25.11
C LEU A 956 -26.97 -3.72 -25.35
N LEU A 957 -27.53 -2.59 -24.93
CA LEU A 957 -26.95 -1.27 -25.15
C LEU A 957 -26.25 -0.70 -23.91
N LYS A 958 -26.36 -1.40 -22.77
CA LYS A 958 -25.67 -1.07 -21.51
C LYS A 958 -24.25 -1.64 -21.48
N ILE A 959 -23.33 -0.90 -20.85
CA ILE A 959 -21.99 -1.41 -20.56
C ILE A 959 -22.11 -2.47 -19.46
N LEU A 960 -21.62 -3.68 -19.74
CA LEU A 960 -21.60 -4.77 -18.78
C LEU A 960 -20.29 -4.73 -17.99
N THR A 961 -20.39 -4.60 -16.67
CA THR A 961 -19.25 -4.57 -15.74
C THR A 961 -19.30 -5.76 -14.79
N GLU A 962 -18.20 -6.03 -14.09
CA GLU A 962 -18.16 -7.08 -13.06
C GLU A 962 -19.19 -6.83 -11.94
N ASP A 963 -19.41 -5.56 -11.55
CA ASP A 963 -20.40 -5.21 -10.53
C ASP A 963 -21.84 -5.53 -10.96
N ILE A 964 -22.16 -5.36 -12.24
CA ILE A 964 -23.48 -5.72 -12.79
C ILE A 964 -23.64 -7.24 -12.75
N ILE A 965 -22.62 -8.00 -13.13
CA ILE A 965 -22.63 -9.47 -13.04
C ILE A 965 -22.78 -9.94 -11.59
N LYS A 966 -22.06 -9.31 -10.66
CA LYS A 966 -22.19 -9.59 -9.21
C LYS A 966 -23.61 -9.30 -8.72
N THR A 967 -24.22 -8.20 -9.19
CA THR A 967 -25.61 -7.88 -8.85
C THR A 967 -26.59 -8.93 -9.37
N GLU A 968 -26.44 -9.38 -10.62
CA GLU A 968 -27.28 -10.45 -11.18
C GLU A 968 -27.10 -11.79 -10.43
N ILE A 969 -25.86 -12.13 -10.04
CA ILE A 969 -25.57 -13.31 -9.21
C ILE A 969 -26.30 -13.20 -7.87
N ASN A 970 -26.24 -12.04 -7.22
CA ASN A 970 -26.88 -11.80 -5.94
C ASN A 970 -28.41 -11.89 -6.03
N GLU A 971 -29.01 -11.31 -7.08
CA GLU A 971 -30.46 -11.40 -7.31
C GLU A 971 -30.91 -12.84 -7.58
N PHE A 972 -30.15 -13.57 -8.39
CA PHE A 972 -30.40 -14.99 -8.66
C PHE A 972 -30.34 -15.83 -7.38
N LEU A 973 -29.30 -15.62 -6.56
CA LEU A 973 -29.14 -16.31 -5.28
C LEU A 973 -30.27 -15.97 -4.30
N LYS A 974 -30.67 -14.70 -4.22
CA LYS A 974 -31.79 -14.28 -3.37
C LYS A 974 -33.10 -14.96 -3.77
N ALA A 975 -33.42 -14.98 -5.06
CA ALA A 975 -34.60 -15.68 -5.56
C ALA A 975 -34.52 -17.20 -5.32
N HIS A 976 -33.31 -17.77 -5.44
CA HIS A 976 -33.06 -19.17 -5.13
C HIS A 976 -33.30 -19.48 -3.64
N PHE A 977 -32.88 -18.61 -2.73
CA PHE A 977 -33.13 -18.77 -1.29
C PHE A 977 -34.61 -18.65 -0.95
N GLU A 978 -35.31 -17.66 -1.51
CA GLU A 978 -36.76 -17.50 -1.29
C GLU A 978 -37.57 -18.71 -1.73
N LYS A 979 -37.11 -19.41 -2.77
CA LYS A 979 -37.77 -20.63 -3.27
C LYS A 979 -37.47 -21.86 -2.41
N ASN A 980 -36.30 -21.96 -1.78
CA ASN A 980 -35.89 -23.18 -1.06
C ASN A 980 -36.01 -23.06 0.47
N ILE A 981 -36.17 -21.84 1.00
CA ILE A 981 -36.35 -21.57 2.44
C ILE A 981 -37.83 -21.26 2.72
N HIS A 982 -38.49 -22.18 3.41
CA HIS A 982 -39.91 -22.09 3.80
C HIS A 982 -40.06 -22.14 5.33
N PRO A 983 -41.21 -21.70 5.89
CA PRO A 983 -41.40 -21.67 7.34
C PRO A 983 -41.10 -23.00 8.06
N GLU A 984 -41.32 -24.13 7.39
CA GLU A 984 -41.15 -25.48 7.93
C GLU A 984 -39.68 -25.94 8.03
N ASN A 985 -38.78 -25.46 7.15
CA ASN A 985 -37.36 -25.83 7.15
C ASN A 985 -36.43 -24.68 7.60
N ARG A 986 -36.94 -23.46 7.70
CA ARG A 986 -36.19 -22.22 8.00
C ARG A 986 -35.40 -22.29 9.30
N LEU A 987 -36.01 -22.72 10.41
CA LEU A 987 -35.35 -22.72 11.72
C LEU A 987 -34.19 -23.72 11.74
N ALA A 988 -34.41 -24.92 11.19
CA ALA A 988 -33.39 -25.95 11.08
C ALA A 988 -32.26 -25.54 10.13
N LEU A 989 -32.59 -24.90 8.99
CA LEU A 989 -31.60 -24.35 8.05
C LEU A 989 -30.79 -23.22 8.68
N LYS A 990 -31.42 -22.33 9.45
CA LYS A 990 -30.73 -21.24 10.16
C LYS A 990 -29.76 -21.80 11.20
N GLN A 991 -30.18 -22.79 11.99
CA GLN A 991 -29.31 -23.44 12.97
C GLN A 991 -28.14 -24.18 12.30
N ALA A 992 -28.39 -24.93 11.22
CA ALA A 992 -27.35 -25.58 10.45
C ALA A 992 -26.39 -24.56 9.82
N TRP A 993 -26.91 -23.43 9.34
CA TRP A 993 -26.12 -22.35 8.76
C TRP A 993 -25.28 -21.60 9.80
N ASP A 994 -25.87 -21.23 10.93
CA ASP A 994 -25.20 -20.54 12.04
C ASP A 994 -24.08 -21.43 12.60
N LYS A 995 -24.32 -22.73 12.80
CA LYS A 995 -23.26 -23.72 13.10
C LYS A 995 -22.11 -23.70 12.09
N GLY A 996 -22.45 -23.64 10.79
CA GLY A 996 -21.47 -23.59 9.71
C GLY A 996 -20.66 -22.29 9.67
N ILE A 997 -21.25 -21.16 10.09
CA ILE A 997 -20.55 -19.87 10.22
C ILE A 997 -19.70 -19.82 11.50
N GLU A 998 -20.23 -20.34 12.61
CA GLU A 998 -19.60 -20.34 13.94
C GLU A 998 -18.50 -21.40 14.07
N GLY A 999 -18.31 -22.24 13.04
CA GLY A 999 -17.28 -23.27 12.98
C GLY A 999 -17.61 -24.52 13.79
N GLU A 1000 -18.88 -24.73 14.16
CA GLU A 1000 -19.36 -25.94 14.82
C GLU A 1000 -19.41 -27.12 13.84
N GLU A 1001 -19.20 -28.36 14.32
CA GLU A 1001 -19.30 -29.55 13.49
C GLU A 1001 -20.72 -29.73 12.93
N LEU A 1002 -20.86 -29.65 11.61
CA LEU A 1002 -22.11 -29.92 10.90
C LEU A 1002 -22.40 -31.42 10.88
N THR A 1003 -23.54 -31.83 11.42
CA THR A 1003 -24.00 -33.23 11.33
C THR A 1003 -24.37 -33.59 9.89
N GLN A 1004 -24.49 -34.88 9.58
CA GLN A 1004 -24.92 -35.33 8.24
C GLN A 1004 -26.33 -34.81 7.87
N GLU A 1005 -27.19 -34.57 8.86
CA GLU A 1005 -28.49 -33.94 8.69
C GLU A 1005 -28.36 -32.44 8.38
N ASP A 1006 -27.49 -31.71 9.09
CA ASP A 1006 -27.17 -30.30 8.82
C ASP A 1006 -26.61 -30.12 7.39
N ILE A 1007 -25.69 -31.01 6.98
CA ILE A 1007 -25.12 -31.01 5.62
C ILE A 1007 -26.21 -31.28 4.56
N ASN A 1008 -27.11 -32.24 4.81
CA ASN A 1008 -28.19 -32.55 3.89
C ASN A 1008 -29.19 -31.40 3.77
N LEU A 1009 -29.48 -30.70 4.87
CA LEU A 1009 -30.31 -29.49 4.89
C LEU A 1009 -29.66 -28.38 4.06
N ILE A 1010 -28.40 -28.02 4.30
CA ILE A 1010 -27.75 -26.94 3.55
C ILE A 1010 -27.58 -27.32 2.08
N LYS A 1011 -27.40 -28.61 1.75
CA LYS A 1011 -27.36 -29.10 0.35
C LYS A 1011 -28.65 -28.82 -0.42
N THR A 1012 -29.79 -28.66 0.26
CA THR A 1012 -31.04 -28.27 -0.42
C THR A 1012 -31.01 -26.85 -0.96
N LEU A 1013 -30.10 -26.00 -0.46
CA LEU A 1013 -29.94 -24.64 -0.93
C LEU A 1013 -29.01 -24.55 -2.14
N ASN A 1014 -28.23 -25.59 -2.45
CA ASN A 1014 -27.22 -25.60 -3.51
C ASN A 1014 -27.84 -25.37 -4.91
N VAL A 1015 -27.23 -24.47 -5.66
CA VAL A 1015 -27.44 -24.27 -7.10
C VAL A 1015 -26.71 -25.35 -7.89
N ASN A 1016 -27.46 -26.25 -8.52
CA ASN A 1016 -26.88 -27.34 -9.30
C ASN A 1016 -26.33 -26.87 -10.66
N GLU A 1017 -25.53 -27.70 -11.33
CA GLU A 1017 -24.90 -27.36 -12.62
C GLU A 1017 -25.91 -26.98 -13.72
N GLU A 1018 -27.08 -27.62 -13.73
CA GLU A 1018 -28.14 -27.29 -14.68
C GLU A 1018 -28.68 -25.87 -14.45
N GLN A 1019 -28.89 -25.48 -13.19
CA GLN A 1019 -29.33 -24.14 -12.81
C GLN A 1019 -28.24 -23.08 -13.08
N GLN A 1020 -26.97 -23.41 -12.87
CA GLN A 1020 -25.84 -22.54 -13.22
C GLN A 1020 -25.75 -22.33 -14.73
N LEU A 1021 -25.94 -23.39 -15.52
CA LEU A 1021 -25.96 -23.31 -16.98
C LEU A 1021 -27.19 -22.51 -17.47
N GLN A 1022 -28.36 -22.72 -16.86
CA GLN A 1022 -29.55 -21.92 -17.14
C GLN A 1022 -29.34 -20.44 -16.80
N PHE A 1023 -28.65 -20.12 -15.71
CA PHE A 1023 -28.32 -18.74 -15.34
C PHE A 1023 -27.33 -18.10 -16.33
N LYS A 1024 -26.29 -18.83 -16.75
CA LYS A 1024 -25.39 -18.37 -17.84
C LYS A 1024 -26.15 -18.15 -19.14
N HIS A 1025 -27.04 -19.06 -19.53
CA HIS A 1025 -27.91 -18.86 -20.69
C HIS A 1025 -28.83 -17.65 -20.54
N TYR A 1026 -29.39 -17.40 -19.35
CA TYR A 1026 -30.16 -16.20 -19.07
C TYR A 1026 -29.32 -14.93 -19.28
N LEU A 1027 -28.09 -14.88 -18.74
CA LEU A 1027 -27.18 -13.75 -18.93
C LEU A 1027 -26.77 -13.58 -20.40
N SER A 1028 -26.50 -14.68 -21.11
CA SER A 1028 -26.23 -14.65 -22.56
C SER A 1028 -27.43 -14.15 -23.35
N ASN A 1029 -28.65 -14.54 -22.98
CA ASN A 1029 -29.87 -14.07 -23.65
C ASN A 1029 -30.19 -12.60 -23.33
N LYS A 1030 -29.85 -12.14 -22.11
CA LYS A 1030 -30.07 -10.76 -21.66
C LYS A 1030 -29.04 -9.81 -22.26
N TYR A 1031 -27.75 -10.12 -22.16
CA TYR A 1031 -26.65 -9.22 -22.54
C TYR A 1031 -25.95 -9.58 -23.86
N GLY A 1032 -26.32 -10.70 -24.50
CA GLY A 1032 -25.81 -11.09 -25.81
C GLY A 1032 -24.30 -11.36 -25.81
N SER A 1033 -23.62 -10.94 -26.88
CA SER A 1033 -22.17 -11.06 -27.06
C SER A 1033 -21.35 -10.25 -26.05
N SER A 1034 -21.95 -9.28 -25.36
CA SER A 1034 -21.27 -8.51 -24.31
C SER A 1034 -21.00 -9.36 -23.06
N PHE A 1035 -21.78 -10.42 -22.83
CA PHE A 1035 -21.48 -11.43 -21.81
C PHE A 1035 -20.79 -12.65 -22.43
N SER A 1036 -21.41 -13.26 -23.45
CA SER A 1036 -20.91 -14.52 -24.03
C SER A 1036 -19.55 -14.40 -24.74
N GLY A 1037 -19.14 -13.19 -25.14
CA GLY A 1037 -17.84 -12.93 -25.77
C GLY A 1037 -16.74 -12.44 -24.81
N ASP A 1038 -17.05 -12.13 -23.55
CA ASP A 1038 -16.03 -11.74 -22.54
C ASP A 1038 -15.78 -12.91 -21.57
N LEU A 1039 -14.70 -13.66 -21.85
CA LEU A 1039 -14.31 -14.83 -21.05
C LEU A 1039 -14.09 -14.50 -19.57
N ARG A 1040 -13.72 -13.25 -19.23
CA ARG A 1040 -13.53 -12.85 -17.83
C ARG A 1040 -14.85 -12.79 -17.08
N LEU A 1041 -15.89 -12.22 -17.71
CA LEU A 1041 -17.23 -12.14 -17.11
C LEU A 1041 -17.89 -13.52 -17.00
N VAL A 1042 -17.68 -14.39 -17.99
CA VAL A 1042 -18.13 -15.78 -17.92
C VAL A 1042 -17.40 -16.52 -16.80
N PHE A 1043 -16.08 -16.36 -16.71
CA PHE A 1043 -15.27 -16.96 -15.65
C PHE A 1043 -15.69 -16.45 -14.27
N LYS A 1044 -16.10 -15.18 -14.12
CA LYS A 1044 -16.63 -14.64 -12.85
C LYS A 1044 -17.92 -15.34 -12.40
N VAL A 1045 -18.81 -15.69 -13.33
CA VAL A 1045 -20.00 -16.48 -13.01
C VAL A 1045 -19.59 -17.90 -12.62
N ASP A 1046 -18.64 -18.51 -13.32
CA ASP A 1046 -18.14 -19.85 -12.98
C ASP A 1046 -17.47 -19.85 -11.59
N GLU A 1047 -16.62 -18.86 -11.31
CA GLU A 1047 -15.94 -18.64 -10.03
C GLU A 1047 -16.92 -18.53 -8.85
N ALA A 1048 -18.02 -17.82 -9.06
CA ALA A 1048 -19.07 -17.64 -8.06
C ALA A 1048 -19.74 -18.95 -7.63
N PHE A 1049 -19.69 -20.00 -8.45
CA PHE A 1049 -20.31 -21.30 -8.18
C PHE A 1049 -19.30 -22.47 -8.12
N LEU A 1050 -17.99 -22.23 -8.27
CA LEU A 1050 -16.95 -23.24 -8.16
C LEU A 1050 -17.00 -23.96 -6.80
N ALA A 1051 -17.09 -25.29 -6.84
CA ALA A 1051 -16.98 -26.14 -5.66
C ALA A 1051 -15.53 -26.17 -5.14
N THR A 1052 -15.34 -25.94 -3.83
CA THR A 1052 -14.04 -26.06 -3.16
C THR A 1052 -13.85 -27.47 -2.58
N SER A 1053 -12.60 -27.87 -2.37
CA SER A 1053 -12.18 -29.25 -2.07
C SER A 1053 -12.53 -29.76 -0.67
N SER A 1054 -12.90 -28.89 0.28
CA SER A 1054 -13.32 -29.26 1.64
C SER A 1054 -14.83 -29.15 1.80
N ALA A 1055 -15.57 -30.23 1.53
CA ALA A 1055 -17.01 -30.40 1.83
C ALA A 1055 -17.93 -29.16 1.67
N SER A 1056 -17.67 -28.31 0.67
CA SER A 1056 -18.12 -26.92 0.70
C SER A 1056 -19.38 -26.76 -0.11
N LEU A 1057 -20.48 -26.52 0.59
CA LEU A 1057 -21.71 -26.01 0.01
C LEU A 1057 -21.36 -24.65 -0.62
N HIS A 1058 -21.29 -24.58 -1.95
CA HIS A 1058 -20.76 -23.43 -2.72
C HIS A 1058 -21.41 -22.08 -2.35
N LEU A 1059 -22.57 -22.13 -1.70
CA LEU A 1059 -23.31 -20.99 -1.17
C LEU A 1059 -22.70 -20.30 0.05
N PHE A 1060 -21.82 -20.96 0.80
CA PHE A 1060 -21.08 -20.30 1.89
C PHE A 1060 -20.19 -19.15 1.38
N LYS A 1061 -19.74 -19.20 0.11
CA LYS A 1061 -19.02 -18.08 -0.54
C LYS A 1061 -19.85 -16.79 -0.59
N HIS A 1062 -21.18 -16.91 -0.57
CA HIS A 1062 -22.12 -15.78 -0.62
C HIS A 1062 -22.73 -15.48 0.75
N GLY A 1063 -22.04 -15.85 1.84
CA GLY A 1063 -22.61 -15.84 3.19
C GLY A 1063 -23.17 -14.50 3.66
N GLY A 1064 -22.62 -13.38 3.18
CA GLY A 1064 -23.16 -12.04 3.46
C GLY A 1064 -24.61 -11.82 3.00
N LEU A 1065 -25.02 -12.42 1.87
CA LEU A 1065 -26.40 -12.35 1.37
C LEU A 1065 -27.36 -13.21 2.20
N MET A 1066 -26.91 -14.37 2.66
CA MET A 1066 -27.69 -15.25 3.53
C MET A 1066 -27.89 -14.65 4.92
N VAL A 1067 -26.87 -13.96 5.46
CA VAL A 1067 -26.99 -13.18 6.70
C VAL A 1067 -28.05 -12.10 6.55
N ASP A 1068 -27.99 -11.28 5.49
CA ASP A 1068 -29.00 -10.24 5.21
C ASP A 1068 -30.42 -10.85 5.05
N TYR A 1069 -30.53 -11.98 4.36
CA TYR A 1069 -31.80 -12.71 4.20
C TYR A 1069 -32.41 -13.15 5.54
N PHE A 1070 -31.64 -13.80 6.42
CA PHE A 1070 -32.13 -14.19 7.74
C PHE A 1070 -32.38 -12.99 8.67
N SER A 1071 -31.66 -11.89 8.48
CA SER A 1071 -31.82 -10.66 9.28
C SER A 1071 -33.15 -9.96 8.97
N ARG A 1072 -33.51 -9.84 7.69
CA ARG A 1072 -34.79 -9.23 7.25
C ARG A 1072 -36.02 -10.04 7.64
N ILE A 1073 -35.88 -11.36 7.77
CA ILE A 1073 -36.97 -12.23 8.24
C ILE A 1073 -37.25 -12.02 9.74
N ASN A 1074 -36.23 -11.76 10.55
CA ASN A 1074 -36.40 -11.42 11.97
C ASN A 1074 -37.10 -10.07 12.18
N GLU A 1075 -36.98 -9.14 11.21
CA GLU A 1075 -37.69 -7.86 11.24
C GLU A 1075 -39.17 -8.00 10.81
N ALA A 1076 -39.47 -8.89 9.86
CA ALA A 1076 -40.83 -9.16 9.38
C ALA A 1076 -41.73 -9.86 10.42
N GLU A 1077 -41.17 -10.46 11.47
CA GLU A 1077 -41.95 -10.99 12.60
C GLU A 1077 -42.44 -9.91 13.58
N ASN A 1078 -41.98 -8.65 13.44
CA ASN A 1078 -42.42 -7.52 14.28
C ASN A 1078 -43.40 -6.54 13.60
N THR A 1079 -43.76 -6.75 12.33
CA THR A 1079 -44.76 -5.93 11.64
C THR A 1079 -45.64 -6.78 10.72
N SER A 1080 -46.79 -7.20 11.23
CA SER A 1080 -47.83 -7.84 10.44
C SER A 1080 -48.60 -6.82 9.59
N GLU A 1081 -48.42 -6.84 8.27
CA GLU A 1081 -49.49 -6.57 7.29
C GLU A 1081 -49.11 -7.14 5.90
N PRO A 1082 -50.05 -7.76 5.14
CA PRO A 1082 -49.71 -8.51 3.94
C PRO A 1082 -49.84 -7.65 2.68
N THR A 1083 -48.73 -7.48 1.93
CA THR A 1083 -48.78 -7.07 0.53
C THR A 1083 -48.38 -8.24 -0.35
N ALA A 1084 -49.36 -8.76 -1.10
CA ALA A 1084 -49.15 -9.79 -2.11
C ALA A 1084 -48.36 -9.19 -3.29
N GLN A 1085 -47.14 -9.68 -3.52
CA GLN A 1085 -46.48 -9.61 -4.82
C GLN A 1085 -46.16 -11.03 -5.31
N ASN A 1086 -46.39 -11.19 -6.60
CA ASN A 1086 -46.68 -12.43 -7.34
C ASN A 1086 -45.39 -13.26 -7.60
N PRO A 1087 -45.29 -14.54 -7.17
CA PRO A 1087 -44.02 -15.30 -7.19
C PRO A 1087 -43.70 -16.07 -8.49
N ASN A 1088 -44.43 -15.87 -9.59
CA ASN A 1088 -44.23 -16.68 -10.82
C ASN A 1088 -43.50 -15.92 -11.95
N ARG A 1089 -42.23 -15.53 -11.75
CA ARG A 1089 -41.45 -14.89 -12.84
C ARG A 1089 -40.29 -15.71 -13.42
N PHE A 1090 -39.95 -16.88 -12.86
CA PHE A 1090 -38.71 -17.55 -13.28
C PHE A 1090 -38.84 -18.82 -14.12
N PHE A 1091 -40.01 -19.47 -14.24
CA PHE A 1091 -40.20 -20.58 -15.20
C PHE A 1091 -41.63 -20.66 -15.72
N GLY A 1092 -41.85 -20.33 -16.99
CA GLY A 1092 -43.09 -20.57 -17.71
C GLY A 1092 -42.80 -20.91 -19.17
N SER A 1093 -42.86 -22.20 -19.52
CA SER A 1093 -42.76 -22.69 -20.90
C SER A 1093 -44.09 -22.45 -21.67
N PRO A 1094 -44.06 -22.43 -23.01
CA PRO A 1094 -45.14 -21.89 -23.83
C PRO A 1094 -46.27 -22.92 -24.02
N CYS A 1095 -47.52 -22.48 -24.05
CA CYS A 1095 -48.65 -23.33 -24.47
C CYS A 1095 -49.59 -22.62 -25.44
N GLN A 1096 -50.06 -23.44 -26.38
CA GLN A 1096 -50.70 -23.15 -27.65
C GLN A 1096 -52.15 -22.62 -27.50
N HIS A 1097 -52.61 -21.99 -28.60
CA HIS A 1097 -54.00 -21.69 -28.92
C HIS A 1097 -55.02 -22.75 -28.47
N GLN A 1098 -56.16 -22.31 -27.93
CA GLN A 1098 -57.48 -22.52 -28.56
C GLN A 1098 -58.61 -21.72 -27.88
N ASN A 1099 -59.57 -21.34 -28.72
CA ASN A 1099 -60.82 -20.62 -28.48
C ASN A 1099 -61.64 -21.12 -27.27
N ASP A 1100 -62.35 -20.21 -26.58
CA ASP A 1100 -63.80 -20.00 -26.79
C ASP A 1100 -64.39 -18.98 -25.78
N ARG A 1101 -65.19 -18.05 -26.34
CA ARG A 1101 -66.45 -17.46 -25.83
C ARG A 1101 -66.51 -16.73 -24.46
N GLN A 1102 -66.74 -15.42 -24.58
CA GLN A 1102 -67.66 -14.55 -23.83
C GLN A 1102 -68.98 -15.20 -23.34
N PRO A 1103 -69.83 -14.58 -22.47
CA PRO A 1103 -69.77 -13.20 -21.92
C PRO A 1103 -70.20 -13.02 -20.43
N GLU A 1104 -70.14 -11.76 -19.98
CA GLU A 1104 -71.21 -11.01 -19.27
C GLU A 1104 -71.30 -10.86 -17.73
N PHE A 1105 -71.47 -9.57 -17.37
CA PHE A 1105 -72.29 -8.93 -16.31
C PHE A 1105 -71.84 -8.79 -14.84
N GLY A 1106 -71.94 -7.52 -14.37
CA GLY A 1106 -72.42 -7.15 -13.03
C GLY A 1106 -71.40 -6.40 -12.17
N SER A 1107 -71.24 -5.09 -12.29
CA SER A 1107 -72.04 -4.00 -11.67
C SER A 1107 -71.67 -3.64 -10.22
N ASN A 1108 -71.25 -2.39 -10.06
CA ASN A 1108 -71.50 -1.43 -8.96
C ASN A 1108 -70.96 -1.75 -7.55
N VAL A 1109 -70.18 -0.82 -6.97
CA VAL A 1109 -70.69 0.33 -6.16
C VAL A 1109 -69.49 1.14 -5.60
N MET A 1110 -69.48 2.44 -5.93
CA MET A 1110 -69.06 3.63 -5.17
C MET A 1110 -68.42 3.49 -3.76
N ASN A 1111 -67.32 4.21 -3.50
CA ASN A 1111 -67.32 5.57 -2.92
C ASN A 1111 -65.88 6.06 -2.58
N HIS A 1112 -65.63 7.35 -2.85
CA HIS A 1112 -64.93 8.37 -2.03
C HIS A 1112 -63.86 7.94 -0.99
N HIS A 1113 -62.68 8.58 -0.82
CA HIS A 1113 -62.37 10.01 -0.80
C HIS A 1113 -60.82 10.24 -0.85
N THR A 1114 -60.36 11.26 -1.57
CA THR A 1114 -59.22 12.19 -1.27
C THR A 1114 -58.17 11.80 -0.21
N LEU A 1115 -56.91 11.69 -0.63
CA LEU A 1115 -55.83 12.67 -0.37
C LEU A 1115 -54.77 12.61 -1.47
#